data_AF-A0A7D5HY95-F1
#
_entry.id   AF-A0A7D5HY95-F1
#
_cell.length_a   1.000
_cell.length_b   1.000
_cell.length_c   1.000
_cell.angle_alpha   90.00
_cell.angle_beta   90.00
_cell.angle_gamma   90.00
#
_symmetry.space_group_name_H-M   'P 1'
#
loop_
_entity.id
_entity.type
_entity.pdbx_description
1 polymer ?
#
loop_
_entity_poly.entity_id
_entity_poly.type
_entity_poly.pdbx_seq_one_letter_code
_entity_poly.pdbx_strand_id
1 'polypeptide(L)'
;MGDIQETRNELTFPATQILGKDLVELKNLSEQRQQELYRNIRDNKEEYEWEFYPAHREVIPEATKEKELAAFEAAKLLLATAIEDGDGSPTSGLVDEFEAEEREFVREFDDFRRKFKQVDESTLERSIKNEEGEVYEFVTEEIESQADLEISLLDTSENEIRGAAISYFQREFDEFFDLANQAVFLYIKHHGLPNTIEGVVDAAEVTADASDTREQVEETVRRQLETLSESLHEDLREQERTLRARMSHLENEVATAGRDDGVEHELAAINDQLDDLADRRSADADEIAERLETVQSLEADLEAKIDELEAARERAVEEVRAETESEARTLLEDELERLHEQKADLDGEIERLRSERERLASAGDRLDREFGDLEERVATAEERVEDTERRLDDDVDDLEARLDSITESLRTETNEHEGKAVRAKIARLYEMDYVARFETSVKEAASISLPDSETFEAPDGYWDDQRRHLTGDHRSVVTDALEDDGETADRYPVGRYSVFRVVTNKFVAFSETKLVVEAVVKSNLEAFATNGFDARPAGVDDLLDVVNQTLARAESNDTAHLIGIASPTGWTDEVRDLVRGDDLARTTYSDRVSACLVDLQSNDLIYDANDPLVADNVGLFEREVDSERVAACVETIRDAYADDPMVDVVQHHEVVDEHGYEPHIVREAFERLAADGHGRTGYPNAARGFCLLLE
;
A
#
# COMPACT_ATOMS: atom_id res chain seq x y z
N MET A 1 -42.72 12.49 -28.66
CA MET A 1 -43.21 13.76 -28.07
C MET A 1 -44.44 14.29 -28.78
N GLY A 2 -44.45 14.48 -30.10
CA GLY A 2 -45.64 15.00 -30.82
C GLY A 2 -46.92 14.18 -30.59
N ASP A 3 -46.84 12.86 -30.72
CA ASP A 3 -47.97 11.92 -30.55
C ASP A 3 -48.51 11.91 -29.10
N ILE A 4 -47.61 11.93 -28.11
CA ILE A 4 -47.97 11.95 -26.67
C ILE A 4 -48.71 13.25 -26.30
N GLN A 5 -48.23 14.40 -26.79
CA GLN A 5 -48.86 15.68 -26.53
C GLN A 5 -50.22 15.81 -27.23
N GLU A 6 -50.35 15.25 -28.43
CA GLU A 6 -51.61 15.21 -29.18
C GLU A 6 -52.66 14.37 -28.44
N THR A 7 -52.33 13.12 -28.05
CA THR A 7 -53.25 12.25 -27.29
C THR A 7 -53.60 12.82 -25.91
N ARG A 8 -52.64 13.42 -25.18
CA ARG A 8 -52.92 14.09 -23.90
C ARG A 8 -53.92 15.23 -24.06
N ASN A 9 -53.74 16.04 -25.09
CA ASN A 9 -54.63 17.15 -25.38
C ASN A 9 -56.01 16.63 -25.79
N GLU A 10 -56.10 15.56 -26.57
CA GLU A 10 -57.39 14.94 -26.94
C GLU A 10 -58.18 14.47 -25.72
N LEU A 11 -57.52 13.84 -24.74
CA LEU A 11 -58.15 13.36 -23.51
C LEU A 11 -58.60 14.52 -22.61
N THR A 12 -57.77 15.55 -22.43
CA THR A 12 -58.03 16.67 -21.49
C THR A 12 -58.91 17.78 -22.08
N PHE A 13 -58.92 17.95 -23.41
CA PHE A 13 -59.62 19.05 -24.07
C PHE A 13 -61.11 19.16 -23.73
N PRO A 14 -61.91 18.08 -23.64
CA PRO A 14 -63.30 18.17 -23.22
C PRO A 14 -63.49 18.79 -21.84
N ALA A 15 -62.65 18.43 -20.86
CA ALA A 15 -62.70 19.01 -19.52
C ALA A 15 -62.34 20.50 -19.54
N THR A 16 -61.26 20.88 -20.24
CA THR A 16 -60.86 22.29 -20.41
C THR A 16 -61.95 23.14 -21.07
N GLN A 17 -62.65 22.58 -22.08
CA GLN A 17 -63.75 23.27 -22.76
C GLN A 17 -64.96 23.53 -21.85
N ILE A 18 -65.19 22.67 -20.87
CA ILE A 18 -66.27 22.86 -19.89
C ILE A 18 -65.88 23.89 -18.84
N LEU A 19 -64.66 23.79 -18.30
CA LEU A 19 -64.14 24.74 -17.32
C LEU A 19 -64.06 26.18 -17.85
N GLY A 20 -63.94 26.36 -19.17
CA GLY A 20 -64.00 27.68 -19.81
C GLY A 20 -65.39 28.35 -19.82
N LYS A 21 -66.46 27.61 -19.57
CA LYS A 21 -67.86 28.09 -19.65
C LYS A 21 -68.43 28.44 -18.29
N ASP A 22 -69.42 29.33 -18.25
CA ASP A 22 -70.19 29.59 -17.03
C ASP A 22 -71.41 28.65 -16.88
N LEU A 23 -72.02 28.60 -15.69
CA LEU A 23 -73.17 27.72 -15.45
C LEU A 23 -74.36 28.08 -16.35
N VAL A 24 -74.52 29.35 -16.75
CA VAL A 24 -75.62 29.78 -17.63
C VAL A 24 -75.42 29.24 -19.05
N GLU A 25 -74.21 29.32 -19.60
CA GLU A 25 -73.82 28.76 -20.88
C GLU A 25 -73.99 27.23 -20.90
N LEU A 26 -73.64 26.56 -19.80
CA LEU A 26 -73.83 25.12 -19.66
C LEU A 26 -75.31 24.74 -19.53
N LYS A 27 -76.12 25.49 -18.78
CA LYS A 27 -77.58 25.31 -18.67
C LYS A 27 -78.30 25.45 -20.02
N ASN A 28 -77.79 26.31 -20.90
CA ASN A 28 -78.35 26.52 -22.24
C ASN A 28 -78.11 25.35 -23.21
N LEU A 29 -77.28 24.37 -22.85
CA LEU A 29 -77.10 23.15 -23.62
C LEU A 29 -78.31 22.21 -23.42
N SER A 30 -78.67 21.45 -24.45
CA SER A 30 -79.71 20.41 -24.30
C SER A 30 -79.27 19.36 -23.28
N GLU A 31 -80.19 18.84 -22.47
CA GLU A 31 -79.95 17.79 -21.46
C GLU A 31 -79.16 16.59 -22.04
N GLN A 32 -79.53 16.12 -23.23
CA GLN A 32 -78.83 15.03 -23.91
C GLN A 32 -77.34 15.33 -24.15
N ARG A 33 -77.01 16.60 -24.44
CA ARG A 33 -75.64 17.06 -24.69
C ARG A 33 -74.85 17.22 -23.39
N GLN A 34 -75.47 17.72 -22.33
CA GLN A 34 -74.84 17.79 -21.01
C GLN A 34 -74.45 16.39 -20.50
N GLN A 35 -75.36 15.43 -20.63
CA GLN A 35 -75.10 14.03 -20.24
C GLN A 35 -74.03 13.35 -21.11
N GLU A 36 -73.98 13.66 -22.40
CA GLU A 36 -72.95 13.15 -23.31
C GLU A 36 -71.57 13.71 -22.92
N LEU A 37 -71.48 15.00 -22.62
CA LEU A 37 -70.25 15.66 -22.19
C LEU A 37 -69.76 15.13 -20.84
N TYR A 38 -70.67 14.93 -19.89
CA TYR A 38 -70.33 14.34 -18.59
C TYR A 38 -69.74 12.92 -18.74
N ARG A 39 -70.41 12.06 -19.53
CA ARG A 39 -69.92 10.71 -19.81
C ARG A 39 -68.57 10.72 -20.51
N ASN A 40 -68.39 11.59 -21.51
CA ASN A 40 -67.13 11.75 -22.23
C ASN A 40 -65.99 12.14 -21.27
N ILE A 41 -66.20 13.12 -20.39
CA ILE A 41 -65.19 13.57 -19.42
C ILE A 41 -64.85 12.46 -18.43
N ARG A 42 -65.84 11.71 -17.94
CA ARG A 42 -65.61 10.58 -17.04
C ARG A 42 -64.80 9.47 -17.74
N ASP A 43 -65.20 9.07 -18.94
CA ASP A 43 -64.54 8.01 -19.69
C ASP A 43 -63.10 8.44 -20.07
N ASN A 44 -62.89 9.71 -20.45
CA ASN A 44 -61.56 10.28 -20.71
C ASN A 44 -60.70 10.34 -19.44
N LYS A 45 -61.28 10.64 -18.27
CA LYS A 45 -60.55 10.62 -17.00
C LYS A 45 -60.05 9.21 -16.70
N GLU A 46 -60.92 8.20 -16.84
CA GLU A 46 -60.54 6.80 -16.61
C GLU A 46 -59.42 6.36 -17.56
N GLU A 47 -59.53 6.67 -18.86
CA GLU A 47 -58.48 6.40 -19.85
C GLU A 47 -57.18 7.15 -19.51
N TYR A 48 -57.27 8.41 -19.10
CA TYR A 48 -56.11 9.22 -18.71
C TYR A 48 -55.39 8.63 -17.48
N GLU A 49 -56.14 8.28 -16.43
CA GLU A 49 -55.63 7.83 -15.14
C GLU A 49 -55.04 6.41 -15.19
N TRP A 50 -55.75 5.48 -15.86
CA TRP A 50 -55.44 4.05 -15.80
C TRP A 50 -54.67 3.53 -17.01
N GLU A 51 -54.74 4.20 -18.16
CA GLU A 51 -54.08 3.75 -19.39
C GLU A 51 -52.97 4.70 -19.83
N PHE A 52 -53.29 5.98 -20.04
CA PHE A 52 -52.36 6.95 -20.63
C PHE A 52 -51.23 7.34 -19.66
N TYR A 53 -51.55 7.74 -18.43
CA TYR A 53 -50.55 8.22 -17.47
C TYR A 53 -49.53 7.13 -17.07
N PRO A 54 -49.94 5.89 -16.69
CA PRO A 54 -48.98 4.85 -16.32
C PRO A 54 -48.00 4.50 -17.45
N ALA A 55 -48.44 4.59 -18.72
CA ALA A 55 -47.59 4.36 -19.89
C ALA A 55 -46.57 5.48 -20.15
N HIS A 56 -46.78 6.67 -19.56
CA HIS A 56 -45.99 7.88 -19.83
C HIS A 56 -45.45 8.59 -18.59
N ARG A 57 -45.46 7.93 -17.42
CA ARG A 57 -44.99 8.47 -16.12
C ARG A 57 -43.55 9.02 -16.12
N GLU A 58 -42.69 8.53 -17.01
CA GLU A 58 -41.29 8.98 -17.12
C GLU A 58 -41.17 10.35 -17.80
N VAL A 59 -42.21 10.80 -18.50
CA VAL A 59 -42.21 12.05 -19.28
C VAL A 59 -43.20 13.08 -18.70
N ILE A 60 -44.19 12.63 -17.93
CA ILE A 60 -45.23 13.47 -17.33
C ILE A 60 -45.04 13.50 -15.80
N PRO A 61 -44.63 14.64 -15.22
CA PRO A 61 -44.49 14.78 -13.76
C PRO A 61 -45.79 14.47 -13.02
N GLU A 62 -45.70 13.89 -11.81
CA GLU A 62 -46.86 13.56 -10.98
C GLU A 62 -47.75 14.79 -10.72
N ALA A 63 -47.15 15.97 -10.47
CA ALA A 63 -47.88 17.23 -10.31
C ALA A 63 -48.72 17.63 -11.54
N THR A 64 -48.28 17.26 -12.75
CA THR A 64 -49.05 17.49 -13.98
C THR A 64 -50.26 16.56 -14.06
N LYS A 65 -50.10 15.30 -13.64
CA LYS A 65 -51.20 14.33 -13.55
C LYS A 65 -52.24 14.76 -12.52
N GLU A 66 -51.81 15.15 -11.32
CA GLU A 66 -52.71 15.65 -10.27
C GLU A 66 -53.53 16.85 -10.76
N LYS A 67 -52.88 17.82 -11.43
CA LYS A 67 -53.55 18.98 -12.04
C LYS A 67 -54.58 18.59 -13.10
N GLU A 68 -54.27 17.62 -13.97
CA GLU A 68 -55.17 17.19 -15.04
C GLU A 68 -56.35 16.37 -14.47
N LEU A 69 -56.12 15.50 -13.48
CA LEU A 69 -57.17 14.78 -12.75
C LEU A 69 -58.12 15.72 -11.99
N ALA A 70 -57.56 16.74 -11.35
CA ALA A 70 -58.31 17.83 -10.72
C ALA A 70 -59.24 18.55 -11.71
N ALA A 71 -58.73 18.86 -12.91
CA ALA A 71 -59.53 19.49 -13.97
C ALA A 71 -60.68 18.59 -14.46
N PHE A 72 -60.48 17.28 -14.59
CA PHE A 72 -61.56 16.35 -14.94
C PHE A 72 -62.68 16.35 -13.90
N GLU A 73 -62.34 16.32 -12.60
CA GLU A 73 -63.34 16.33 -11.54
C GLU A 73 -64.06 17.68 -11.39
N ALA A 74 -63.34 18.79 -11.50
CA ALA A 74 -63.94 20.12 -11.51
C ALA A 74 -64.92 20.31 -12.69
N ALA A 75 -64.57 19.79 -13.88
CA ALA A 75 -65.45 19.84 -15.04
C ALA A 75 -66.72 18.99 -14.86
N LYS A 76 -66.60 17.81 -14.23
CA LYS A 76 -67.75 16.96 -13.89
C LYS A 76 -68.66 17.65 -12.88
N LEU A 77 -68.10 18.24 -11.84
CA LEU A 77 -68.85 18.96 -10.81
C LEU A 77 -69.61 20.15 -11.41
N LEU A 78 -68.95 20.96 -12.25
CA LEU A 78 -69.59 22.08 -12.95
C LEU A 78 -70.77 21.63 -13.84
N LEU A 79 -70.61 20.51 -14.56
CA LEU A 79 -71.70 19.94 -15.37
C LEU A 79 -72.83 19.36 -14.51
N ALA A 80 -72.52 18.71 -13.39
CA ALA A 80 -73.53 18.17 -12.48
C ALA A 80 -74.40 19.28 -11.90
N THR A 81 -73.79 20.39 -11.46
CA THR A 81 -74.49 21.60 -10.99
C THR A 81 -75.36 22.20 -12.10
N ALA A 82 -74.84 22.29 -13.33
CA ALA A 82 -75.61 22.80 -14.47
C ALA A 82 -76.81 21.90 -14.86
N ILE A 83 -76.69 20.58 -14.70
CA ILE A 83 -77.78 19.61 -14.95
C ILE A 83 -78.86 19.74 -13.88
N GLU A 84 -78.48 19.89 -12.60
CA GLU A 84 -79.44 20.07 -11.50
C GLU A 84 -80.26 21.36 -11.66
N ASP A 85 -79.60 22.44 -12.03
CA ASP A 85 -80.22 23.77 -12.16
C ASP A 85 -81.02 23.96 -13.47
N GLY A 86 -81.03 22.97 -14.36
CA GLY A 86 -81.77 23.02 -15.62
C GLY A 86 -83.27 22.75 -15.46
N ASP A 87 -84.08 23.18 -16.44
CA ASP A 87 -85.56 22.97 -16.44
C ASP A 87 -86.00 21.49 -16.61
N GLY A 88 -85.04 20.55 -16.71
CA GLY A 88 -85.28 19.11 -16.85
C GLY A 88 -85.48 18.42 -15.50
N SER A 89 -86.16 17.28 -15.48
CA SER A 89 -86.24 16.47 -14.26
C SER A 89 -84.86 15.81 -14.04
N PRO A 90 -84.16 16.08 -12.92
CA PRO A 90 -82.79 15.62 -12.73
C PRO A 90 -82.72 14.09 -12.84
N THR A 91 -81.78 13.59 -13.65
CA THR A 91 -81.49 12.16 -13.70
C THR A 91 -80.66 11.83 -12.46
N SER A 92 -81.31 11.31 -11.41
CA SER A 92 -80.75 11.24 -10.05
C SER A 92 -79.30 10.72 -9.98
N GLY A 93 -78.95 9.68 -10.73
CA GLY A 93 -77.64 9.04 -10.64
C GLY A 93 -76.40 9.84 -11.09
N LEU A 94 -76.52 10.99 -11.77
CA LEU A 94 -75.36 11.82 -12.15
C LEU A 94 -75.12 12.99 -11.18
N VAL A 95 -76.20 13.51 -10.59
CA VAL A 95 -76.15 14.62 -9.63
C VAL A 95 -75.79 14.11 -8.24
N ASP A 96 -76.21 12.88 -7.90
CA ASP A 96 -75.93 12.23 -6.62
C ASP A 96 -74.44 11.88 -6.40
N GLU A 97 -73.56 12.07 -7.41
CA GLU A 97 -72.11 11.85 -7.26
C GLU A 97 -71.43 12.93 -6.39
N PHE A 98 -72.02 14.12 -6.34
CA PHE A 98 -71.54 15.28 -5.59
C PHE A 98 -72.54 15.71 -4.51
N GLU A 99 -72.02 16.14 -3.38
CA GLU A 99 -72.83 16.61 -2.27
C GLU A 99 -73.53 17.93 -2.60
N ALA A 100 -74.57 18.26 -1.83
CA ALA A 100 -75.33 19.49 -2.05
C ALA A 100 -74.45 20.72 -1.80
N GLU A 101 -73.61 20.66 -0.77
CA GLU A 101 -72.67 21.70 -0.36
C GLU A 101 -71.62 21.97 -1.45
N GLU A 102 -71.04 20.93 -2.05
CA GLU A 102 -70.09 21.05 -3.17
C GLU A 102 -70.69 21.74 -4.40
N ARG A 103 -71.98 21.49 -4.66
CA ARG A 103 -72.70 22.14 -5.77
C ARG A 103 -73.11 23.56 -5.43
N GLU A 104 -73.41 23.84 -4.17
CA GLU A 104 -73.64 25.21 -3.66
C GLU A 104 -72.37 26.05 -3.78
N PHE A 105 -71.22 25.52 -3.37
CA PHE A 105 -69.90 26.13 -3.61
C PHE A 105 -69.67 26.49 -5.09
N VAL A 106 -69.98 25.57 -6.01
CA VAL A 106 -69.82 25.85 -7.46
C VAL A 106 -70.76 26.97 -7.94
N ARG A 107 -71.95 27.12 -7.35
CA ARG A 107 -72.86 28.23 -7.67
C ARG A 107 -72.31 29.56 -7.19
N GLU A 108 -71.78 29.59 -5.97
CA GLU A 108 -71.13 30.78 -5.40
C GLU A 108 -69.89 31.16 -6.21
N PHE A 109 -69.06 30.18 -6.56
CA PHE A 109 -67.90 30.34 -7.43
C PHE A 109 -68.25 30.88 -8.83
N ASP A 110 -69.26 30.30 -9.50
CA ASP A 110 -69.64 30.75 -10.85
C ASP A 110 -70.28 32.15 -10.83
N ASP A 111 -71.05 32.49 -9.79
CA ASP A 111 -71.58 33.85 -9.61
C ASP A 111 -70.46 34.87 -9.42
N PHE A 112 -69.48 34.54 -8.57
CA PHE A 112 -68.25 35.32 -8.38
C PHE A 112 -67.49 35.51 -9.70
N ARG A 113 -67.18 34.40 -10.39
CA ARG A 113 -66.48 34.40 -11.68
C ARG A 113 -67.21 35.24 -12.74
N ARG A 114 -68.54 35.27 -12.73
CA ARG A 114 -69.36 36.06 -13.67
C ARG A 114 -69.35 37.55 -13.35
N LYS A 115 -69.37 37.94 -12.08
CA LYS A 115 -69.19 39.34 -11.66
C LYS A 115 -67.84 39.84 -12.13
N PHE A 116 -66.81 39.00 -12.00
CA PHE A 116 -65.43 39.35 -12.36
C PHE A 116 -65.16 39.41 -13.88
N LYS A 117 -65.67 38.47 -14.69
CA LYS A 117 -65.50 38.49 -16.17
C LYS A 117 -66.04 39.76 -16.85
N GLN A 118 -66.86 40.56 -16.16
CA GLN A 118 -67.38 41.83 -16.67
C GLN A 118 -66.44 43.02 -16.39
N VAL A 119 -65.41 42.84 -15.57
CA VAL A 119 -64.46 43.88 -15.16
C VAL A 119 -63.12 43.61 -15.85
N ASP A 120 -62.71 44.52 -16.75
CA ASP A 120 -61.36 44.50 -17.33
C ASP A 120 -60.47 45.59 -16.70
N GLU A 121 -59.14 45.39 -16.75
CA GLU A 121 -58.12 46.30 -16.20
C GLU A 121 -58.32 47.75 -16.68
N SER A 122 -58.77 47.93 -17.92
CA SER A 122 -59.00 49.25 -18.53
C SER A 122 -60.26 49.96 -18.00
N THR A 123 -61.21 49.17 -17.51
CA THR A 123 -62.46 49.62 -16.90
C THR A 123 -62.22 49.94 -15.43
N LEU A 124 -61.43 49.12 -14.75
CA LEU A 124 -60.95 49.33 -13.39
C LEU A 124 -60.12 50.63 -13.26
N GLU A 125 -59.16 50.85 -14.16
CA GLU A 125 -58.37 52.10 -14.19
C GLU A 125 -59.26 53.33 -14.47
N ARG A 126 -60.28 53.19 -15.31
CA ARG A 126 -61.17 54.29 -15.71
C ARG A 126 -62.14 54.67 -14.59
N SER A 127 -62.71 53.69 -13.89
CA SER A 127 -63.63 53.94 -12.76
C SER A 127 -62.87 54.50 -11.54
N ILE A 128 -61.64 54.04 -11.27
CA ILE A 128 -60.76 54.61 -10.22
C ILE A 128 -60.41 56.08 -10.49
N LYS A 129 -60.25 56.46 -11.77
CA LYS A 129 -59.91 57.84 -12.18
C LYS A 129 -61.09 58.80 -12.11
N ASN A 130 -62.31 58.30 -12.21
CA ASN A 130 -63.53 59.11 -12.34
C ASN A 130 -64.30 59.29 -11.01
N GLU A 131 -63.73 58.84 -9.88
CA GLU A 131 -64.34 58.99 -8.54
C GLU A 131 -65.75 58.35 -8.43
N GLU A 132 -66.03 57.31 -9.22
CA GLU A 132 -67.27 56.54 -9.06
C GLU A 132 -67.05 55.59 -7.87
N GLY A 133 -67.67 55.92 -6.73
CA GLY A 133 -67.60 55.14 -5.47
C GLY A 133 -68.02 53.66 -5.58
N GLU A 134 -68.48 53.25 -6.77
CA GLU A 134 -68.72 51.86 -7.15
C GLU A 134 -67.46 50.98 -7.03
N VAL A 135 -66.24 51.51 -7.19
CA VAL A 135 -65.01 50.69 -7.05
C VAL A 135 -64.68 50.38 -5.59
N TYR A 136 -64.97 51.30 -4.66
CA TYR A 136 -64.78 51.04 -3.23
C TYR A 136 -65.83 50.05 -2.72
N GLU A 137 -67.10 50.26 -3.09
CA GLU A 137 -68.18 49.33 -2.74
C GLU A 137 -67.94 47.94 -3.38
N PHE A 138 -67.46 47.89 -4.62
CA PHE A 138 -67.00 46.66 -5.27
C PHE A 138 -65.87 45.99 -4.50
N VAL A 139 -64.80 46.71 -4.14
CA VAL A 139 -63.66 46.12 -3.41
C VAL A 139 -64.06 45.64 -2.02
N THR A 140 -64.93 46.36 -1.31
CA THR A 140 -65.43 45.95 0.01
C THR A 140 -66.37 44.74 -0.09
N GLU A 141 -67.34 44.75 -1.00
CA GLU A 141 -68.25 43.63 -1.24
C GLU A 141 -67.47 42.39 -1.75
N GLU A 142 -66.38 42.59 -2.49
CA GLU A 142 -65.52 41.51 -2.98
C GLU A 142 -64.67 40.90 -1.86
N ILE A 143 -64.13 41.69 -0.94
CA ILE A 143 -63.37 41.19 0.23
C ILE A 143 -64.30 40.42 1.18
N GLU A 144 -65.53 40.91 1.39
CA GLU A 144 -66.54 40.19 2.19
C GLU A 144 -66.96 38.88 1.51
N SER A 145 -67.21 38.91 0.19
CA SER A 145 -67.51 37.71 -0.59
C SER A 145 -66.34 36.71 -0.62
N GLN A 146 -65.09 37.17 -0.49
CA GLN A 146 -63.90 36.32 -0.40
C GLN A 146 -63.84 35.57 0.93
N ALA A 147 -64.08 36.26 2.04
CA ALA A 147 -64.06 35.65 3.38
C ALA A 147 -65.14 34.55 3.50
N ASP A 148 -66.35 34.83 3.02
CA ASP A 148 -67.46 33.87 3.04
C ASP A 148 -67.15 32.62 2.20
N LEU A 149 -66.49 32.80 1.05
CA LEU A 149 -66.17 31.71 0.11
C LEU A 149 -64.94 30.88 0.55
N GLU A 150 -63.97 31.50 1.21
CA GLU A 150 -62.81 30.83 1.82
C GLU A 150 -63.24 29.97 3.03
N ILE A 151 -64.17 30.46 3.85
CA ILE A 151 -64.77 29.69 4.94
C ILE A 151 -65.54 28.47 4.39
N SER A 152 -66.32 28.65 3.31
CA SER A 152 -67.02 27.57 2.61
C SER A 152 -66.06 26.50 2.03
N LEU A 153 -64.88 26.92 1.54
CA LEU A 153 -63.82 26.03 1.04
C LEU A 153 -63.19 25.16 2.14
N LEU A 154 -63.00 25.72 3.33
CA LEU A 154 -62.41 25.00 4.47
C LEU A 154 -63.36 23.93 5.02
N ASP A 155 -64.66 24.23 5.08
CA ASP A 155 -65.68 23.28 5.56
C ASP A 155 -65.88 22.06 4.62
N THR A 156 -65.59 22.19 3.32
CA THR A 156 -65.82 21.13 2.32
C THR A 156 -64.62 20.14 2.18
N SER A 157 -63.52 20.37 2.92
CA SER A 157 -62.23 19.70 2.71
C SER A 157 -62.09 18.25 3.25
N GLU A 158 -63.12 17.69 3.90
CA GLU A 158 -63.06 16.35 4.52
C GLU A 158 -63.11 15.15 3.53
N ASN A 159 -63.21 15.37 2.20
CA ASN A 159 -63.43 14.29 1.22
C ASN A 159 -62.25 14.13 0.23
N GLU A 160 -61.39 13.14 0.46
CA GLU A 160 -60.07 12.95 -0.21
C GLU A 160 -60.11 12.76 -1.73
N ILE A 161 -61.24 12.35 -2.33
CA ILE A 161 -61.36 12.24 -3.81
C ILE A 161 -61.83 13.56 -4.45
N ARG A 162 -62.33 14.50 -3.63
CA ARG A 162 -62.99 15.74 -4.05
C ARG A 162 -62.15 17.01 -3.77
N GLY A 163 -61.12 16.89 -2.93
CA GLY A 163 -60.08 17.91 -2.77
C GLY A 163 -59.38 18.30 -4.07
N ALA A 164 -59.25 17.39 -5.04
CA ALA A 164 -58.62 17.71 -6.33
C ALA A 164 -59.44 18.72 -7.16
N ALA A 165 -60.77 18.58 -7.22
CA ALA A 165 -61.63 19.56 -7.90
C ALA A 165 -61.60 20.92 -7.22
N ILE A 166 -61.60 20.92 -5.88
CA ILE A 166 -61.51 22.13 -5.06
C ILE A 166 -60.14 22.81 -5.27
N SER A 167 -59.05 22.05 -5.31
CA SER A 167 -57.71 22.56 -5.61
C SER A 167 -57.58 23.14 -7.03
N TYR A 168 -58.36 22.68 -8.00
CA TYR A 168 -58.44 23.33 -9.30
C TYR A 168 -59.06 24.73 -9.17
N PHE A 169 -60.19 24.85 -8.46
CA PHE A 169 -60.84 26.15 -8.25
C PHE A 169 -59.98 27.09 -7.40
N GLN A 170 -59.33 26.60 -6.33
CA GLN A 170 -58.34 27.34 -5.53
C GLN A 170 -57.22 27.95 -6.38
N ARG A 171 -56.68 27.20 -7.34
CA ARG A 171 -55.64 27.73 -8.22
C ARG A 171 -56.18 28.79 -9.19
N GLU A 172 -57.42 28.66 -9.66
CA GLU A 172 -58.07 29.71 -10.45
C GLU A 172 -58.30 30.97 -9.58
N PHE A 173 -58.60 30.80 -8.29
CA PHE A 173 -58.69 31.90 -7.31
C PHE A 173 -57.37 32.63 -7.09
N ASP A 174 -56.24 31.94 -6.95
CA ASP A 174 -54.92 32.58 -6.77
C ASP A 174 -54.61 33.59 -7.88
N GLU A 175 -54.91 33.22 -9.14
CA GLU A 175 -54.75 34.12 -10.29
C GLU A 175 -55.73 35.32 -10.25
N PHE A 176 -56.91 35.17 -9.63
CA PHE A 176 -57.87 36.26 -9.41
C PHE A 176 -57.45 37.18 -8.26
N PHE A 177 -56.89 36.63 -7.18
CA PHE A 177 -56.41 37.39 -6.01
C PHE A 177 -55.29 38.36 -6.40
N ASP A 178 -54.40 37.95 -7.30
CA ASP A 178 -53.35 38.83 -7.82
C ASP A 178 -53.94 40.07 -8.51
N LEU A 179 -55.03 39.91 -9.26
CA LEU A 179 -55.68 41.02 -9.97
C LEU A 179 -56.49 41.92 -9.02
N ALA A 180 -57.15 41.37 -8.01
CA ALA A 180 -57.85 42.13 -6.97
C ALA A 180 -56.88 42.94 -6.09
N ASN A 181 -55.76 42.32 -5.68
CA ASN A 181 -54.69 43.00 -4.96
C ASN A 181 -54.08 44.13 -5.79
N GLN A 182 -53.91 43.93 -7.10
CA GLN A 182 -53.41 44.96 -8.02
C GLN A 182 -54.38 46.15 -8.14
N ALA A 183 -55.70 45.90 -8.11
CA ALA A 183 -56.74 46.92 -8.10
C ALA A 183 -56.76 47.74 -6.79
N VAL A 184 -56.65 47.07 -5.64
CA VAL A 184 -56.52 47.71 -4.31
C VAL A 184 -55.26 48.58 -4.27
N PHE A 185 -54.14 48.07 -4.78
CA PHE A 185 -52.88 48.82 -4.84
C PHE A 185 -52.99 50.06 -5.74
N LEU A 186 -53.67 49.96 -6.88
CA LEU A 186 -53.93 51.09 -7.78
C LEU A 186 -54.85 52.15 -7.14
N TYR A 187 -55.84 51.73 -6.35
CA TYR A 187 -56.72 52.64 -5.61
C TYR A 187 -55.97 53.37 -4.48
N ILE A 188 -55.21 52.64 -3.67
CA ILE A 188 -54.35 53.19 -2.61
C ILE A 188 -53.32 54.17 -3.19
N LYS A 189 -52.73 53.83 -4.34
CA LYS A 189 -51.75 54.67 -5.05
C LYS A 189 -52.33 55.99 -5.54
N HIS A 190 -53.62 56.03 -5.90
CA HIS A 190 -54.25 57.24 -6.45
C HIS A 190 -54.93 58.12 -5.40
N HIS A 191 -55.42 57.56 -4.29
CA HIS A 191 -56.23 58.30 -3.30
C HIS A 191 -55.59 58.41 -1.90
N GLY A 192 -54.55 57.62 -1.61
CA GLY A 192 -53.80 57.66 -0.36
C GLY A 192 -54.51 57.07 0.86
N LEU A 193 -53.72 56.45 1.76
CA LEU A 193 -54.13 55.83 3.03
C LEU A 193 -55.04 56.64 3.99
N PRO A 194 -55.06 58.00 4.01
CA PRO A 194 -55.84 58.72 5.03
C PRO A 194 -57.37 58.61 4.92
N ASN A 195 -57.93 58.25 3.76
CA ASN A 195 -59.39 58.17 3.56
C ASN A 195 -60.01 56.78 3.85
N THR A 196 -59.22 55.82 4.35
CA THR A 196 -59.69 54.48 4.73
C THR A 196 -59.68 54.22 6.24
N ILE A 197 -59.44 55.27 7.06
CA ILE A 197 -59.24 55.14 8.51
C ILE A 197 -60.56 55.02 9.31
N GLU A 198 -61.73 55.07 8.68
CA GLU A 198 -62.99 54.74 9.37
C GLU A 198 -63.27 53.22 9.46
N GLY A 199 -62.51 52.36 8.75
CA GLY A 199 -62.65 50.89 8.79
C GLY A 199 -61.67 50.15 9.72
N VAL A 200 -60.74 50.85 10.37
CA VAL A 200 -59.68 50.24 11.21
C VAL A 200 -60.24 49.64 12.51
N VAL A 201 -61.49 49.93 12.86
CA VAL A 201 -62.13 49.43 14.09
C VAL A 201 -62.74 48.02 13.91
N ASP A 202 -63.05 47.59 12.67
CA ASP A 202 -63.56 46.23 12.41
C ASP A 202 -62.44 45.25 12.01
N ALA A 203 -61.28 45.74 11.59
CA ALA A 203 -60.12 44.90 11.22
C ALA A 203 -59.44 44.24 12.44
N ALA A 204 -59.67 44.75 13.65
CA ALA A 204 -59.06 44.21 14.88
C ALA A 204 -59.61 42.81 15.25
N GLU A 205 -60.86 42.50 14.88
CA GLU A 205 -61.44 41.15 15.05
C GLU A 205 -60.92 40.15 13.99
N VAL A 206 -60.51 40.62 12.81
CA VAL A 206 -59.96 39.77 11.71
C VAL A 206 -58.49 39.39 11.93
N THR A 207 -57.74 40.20 12.69
CA THR A 207 -56.33 39.91 13.05
C THR A 207 -56.16 38.68 13.95
N ALA A 208 -57.19 38.23 14.65
CA ALA A 208 -57.12 37.08 15.55
C ALA A 208 -57.15 35.73 14.81
N ASP A 209 -57.95 35.59 13.75
CA ASP A 209 -58.08 34.32 13.00
C ASP A 209 -57.00 34.17 11.90
N ALA A 210 -56.47 35.27 11.37
CA ALA A 210 -55.27 35.25 10.53
C ALA A 210 -53.99 34.86 11.31
N SER A 211 -54.04 34.78 12.64
CA SER A 211 -52.95 34.31 13.52
C SER A 211 -52.76 32.80 13.42
N ASP A 212 -53.84 32.03 13.44
CA ASP A 212 -53.77 30.55 13.50
C ASP A 212 -53.28 29.95 12.17
N THR A 213 -53.70 30.52 11.04
CA THR A 213 -53.27 30.09 9.70
C THR A 213 -51.80 30.43 9.43
N ARG A 214 -51.30 31.53 10.01
CA ARG A 214 -49.89 31.96 9.86
C ARG A 214 -48.97 31.12 10.75
N GLU A 215 -49.42 30.75 11.95
CA GLU A 215 -48.71 29.86 12.88
C GLU A 215 -48.54 28.43 12.30
N GLN A 216 -49.55 27.92 11.57
CA GLN A 216 -49.45 26.62 10.89
C GLN A 216 -48.49 26.61 9.69
N VAL A 217 -48.45 27.69 8.91
CA VAL A 217 -47.49 27.83 7.81
C VAL A 217 -46.07 27.92 8.36
N GLU A 218 -45.86 28.65 9.45
CA GLU A 218 -44.57 28.75 10.14
C GLU A 218 -44.12 27.42 10.76
N GLU A 219 -45.01 26.69 11.45
CA GLU A 219 -44.68 25.37 12.00
C GLU A 219 -44.37 24.36 10.89
N THR A 220 -45.03 24.47 9.74
CA THR A 220 -44.75 23.64 8.56
C THR A 220 -43.38 23.95 7.96
N VAL A 221 -43.03 25.23 7.80
CA VAL A 221 -41.71 25.66 7.31
C VAL A 221 -40.61 25.25 8.28
N ARG A 222 -40.80 25.46 9.60
CA ARG A 222 -39.87 25.06 10.67
C ARG A 222 -39.63 23.54 10.67
N ARG A 223 -40.69 22.73 10.57
CA ARG A 223 -40.59 21.26 10.52
C ARG A 223 -39.93 20.76 9.24
N GLN A 224 -40.20 21.40 8.09
CA GLN A 224 -39.55 21.06 6.82
C GLN A 224 -38.05 21.38 6.85
N LEU A 225 -37.65 22.48 7.50
CA LEU A 225 -36.25 22.84 7.75
C LEU A 225 -35.54 21.83 8.66
N GLU A 226 -36.17 21.44 9.77
CA GLU A 226 -35.59 20.46 10.71
C GLU A 226 -35.39 19.09 10.06
N THR A 227 -36.40 18.62 9.31
CA THR A 227 -36.35 17.32 8.64
C THR A 227 -35.25 17.27 7.57
N LEU A 228 -35.09 18.35 6.80
CA LEU A 228 -34.03 18.42 5.79
C LEU A 228 -32.65 18.51 6.46
N SER A 229 -32.51 19.33 7.51
CA SER A 229 -31.27 19.46 8.28
C SER A 229 -30.79 18.12 8.83
N GLU A 230 -31.70 17.30 9.36
CA GLU A 230 -31.37 15.97 9.89
C GLU A 230 -31.02 14.98 8.76
N SER A 231 -31.78 14.98 7.67
CA SER A 231 -31.54 14.13 6.50
C SER A 231 -30.16 14.38 5.87
N LEU A 232 -29.80 15.64 5.66
CA LEU A 232 -28.50 16.05 5.11
C LEU A 232 -27.33 15.61 6.00
N HIS A 233 -27.51 15.74 7.32
CA HIS A 233 -26.48 15.41 8.29
C HIS A 233 -26.14 13.93 8.38
N GLU A 234 -27.15 13.06 8.25
CA GLU A 234 -26.95 11.64 8.48
C GLU A 234 -26.19 11.00 7.31
N ASP A 235 -26.59 11.33 6.08
CA ASP A 235 -25.98 10.81 4.86
C ASP A 235 -24.53 11.31 4.70
N LEU A 236 -24.28 12.61 4.89
CA LEU A 236 -22.92 13.17 4.81
C LEU A 236 -21.97 12.57 5.86
N ARG A 237 -22.43 12.37 7.10
CA ARG A 237 -21.61 11.77 8.17
C ARG A 237 -21.28 10.32 7.89
N GLU A 238 -22.21 9.56 7.31
CA GLU A 238 -21.98 8.16 6.96
C GLU A 238 -20.99 8.03 5.80
N GLN A 239 -21.11 8.89 4.79
CA GLN A 239 -20.18 8.95 3.67
C GLN A 239 -18.78 9.38 4.12
N GLU A 240 -18.65 10.42 4.97
CA GLU A 240 -17.37 10.86 5.53
C GLU A 240 -16.68 9.76 6.36
N ARG A 241 -17.45 9.01 7.17
CA ARG A 241 -16.90 7.87 7.94
C ARG A 241 -16.40 6.76 7.02
N THR A 242 -17.14 6.46 5.97
CA THR A 242 -16.78 5.43 4.98
C THR A 242 -15.48 5.82 4.26
N LEU A 243 -15.39 7.09 3.85
CA LEU A 243 -14.22 7.63 3.16
C LEU A 243 -12.96 7.56 4.04
N ARG A 244 -13.07 8.00 5.31
CA ARG A 244 -11.94 7.90 6.26
C ARG A 244 -11.53 6.46 6.54
N ALA A 245 -12.48 5.53 6.62
CA ALA A 245 -12.16 4.12 6.81
C ALA A 245 -11.35 3.56 5.63
N ARG A 246 -11.67 3.96 4.40
CA ARG A 246 -10.90 3.62 3.20
C ARG A 246 -9.51 4.25 3.19
N MET A 247 -9.40 5.54 3.48
CA MET A 247 -8.10 6.22 3.59
C MET A 247 -7.20 5.52 4.62
N SER A 248 -7.74 5.17 5.78
CA SER A 248 -6.99 4.44 6.82
C SER A 248 -6.62 3.01 6.41
N HIS A 249 -7.47 2.34 5.62
CA HIS A 249 -7.13 1.03 5.05
C HIS A 249 -5.95 1.13 4.08
N LEU A 250 -6.03 2.09 3.16
CA LEU A 250 -4.99 2.36 2.17
C LEU A 250 -3.66 2.75 2.83
N GLU A 251 -3.70 3.61 3.86
CA GLU A 251 -2.51 3.95 4.65
C GLU A 251 -1.79 2.71 5.20
N ASN A 252 -2.55 1.75 5.70
CA ASN A 252 -2.02 0.54 6.30
C ASN A 252 -1.50 -0.43 5.22
N GLU A 253 -2.17 -0.50 4.08
CA GLU A 253 -1.73 -1.28 2.93
C GLU A 253 -0.40 -0.76 2.37
N VAL A 254 -0.30 0.56 2.15
CA VAL A 254 0.94 1.24 1.74
C VAL A 254 2.07 1.00 2.74
N ALA A 255 1.77 0.98 4.04
CA ALA A 255 2.77 0.71 5.07
C ALA A 255 3.26 -0.75 5.11
N THR A 256 2.46 -1.71 4.62
CA THR A 256 2.73 -3.14 4.82
C THR A 256 3.12 -3.91 3.55
N ALA A 257 2.61 -3.53 2.39
CA ALA A 257 2.75 -4.33 1.17
C ALA A 257 3.63 -3.67 0.09
N GLY A 258 3.87 -2.35 0.15
CA GLY A 258 4.42 -1.63 -1.00
C GLY A 258 3.40 -1.58 -2.16
N ARG A 259 3.68 -0.78 -3.18
CA ARG A 259 2.71 -0.52 -4.26
C ARG A 259 2.48 -1.75 -5.14
N ASP A 260 1.20 -2.06 -5.37
CA ASP A 260 0.69 -2.85 -6.49
C ASP A 260 -0.33 -1.97 -7.24
N ASP A 261 -0.75 -2.39 -8.44
CA ASP A 261 -1.76 -1.71 -9.27
C ASP A 261 -3.07 -1.42 -8.50
N GLY A 262 -3.33 -2.17 -7.42
CA GLY A 262 -4.46 -1.96 -6.51
C GLY A 262 -4.43 -0.63 -5.75
N VAL A 263 -3.25 -0.18 -5.30
CA VAL A 263 -3.13 1.06 -4.49
C VAL A 263 -3.45 2.30 -5.33
N GLU A 264 -2.98 2.33 -6.57
CA GLU A 264 -3.25 3.45 -7.49
C GLU A 264 -4.72 3.47 -7.91
N HIS A 265 -5.33 2.29 -8.13
CA HIS A 265 -6.75 2.19 -8.41
C HIS A 265 -7.60 2.66 -7.21
N GLU A 266 -7.19 2.34 -5.99
CA GLU A 266 -7.91 2.73 -4.78
C GLU A 266 -7.72 4.22 -4.45
N LEU A 267 -6.55 4.82 -4.72
CA LEU A 267 -6.36 6.27 -4.69
C LEU A 267 -7.27 7.00 -5.67
N ALA A 268 -7.34 6.53 -6.92
CA ALA A 268 -8.23 7.11 -7.91
C ALA A 268 -9.70 6.99 -7.47
N ALA A 269 -10.10 5.84 -6.91
CA ALA A 269 -11.45 5.66 -6.38
C ALA A 269 -11.75 6.57 -5.19
N ILE A 270 -10.78 6.80 -4.29
CA ILE A 270 -10.94 7.76 -3.19
C ILE A 270 -11.04 9.18 -3.72
N ASN A 271 -10.25 9.55 -4.74
CA ASN A 271 -10.30 10.87 -5.36
C ASN A 271 -11.66 11.13 -6.02
N ASP A 272 -12.16 10.17 -6.82
CA ASP A 272 -13.49 10.27 -7.45
C ASP A 272 -14.60 10.44 -6.39
N GLN A 273 -14.46 9.76 -5.24
CA GLN A 273 -15.40 9.92 -4.14
C GLN A 273 -15.26 11.25 -3.38
N LEU A 274 -14.05 11.81 -3.29
CA LEU A 274 -13.84 13.15 -2.75
C LEU A 274 -14.47 14.21 -3.64
N ASP A 275 -14.33 14.08 -4.96
CA ASP A 275 -14.95 14.99 -5.92
C ASP A 275 -16.48 14.92 -5.82
N ASP A 276 -17.07 13.72 -5.79
CA ASP A 276 -18.52 13.53 -5.60
C ASP A 276 -19.03 14.10 -4.25
N LEU A 277 -18.25 13.93 -3.18
CA LEU A 277 -18.55 14.54 -1.88
C LEU A 277 -18.39 16.07 -1.89
N ALA A 278 -17.41 16.60 -2.60
CA ALA A 278 -17.20 18.04 -2.73
C ALA A 278 -18.35 18.69 -3.50
N ASP A 279 -18.79 18.07 -4.60
CA ASP A 279 -19.95 18.51 -5.38
C ASP A 279 -21.24 18.49 -4.55
N ARG A 280 -21.49 17.40 -3.79
CA ARG A 280 -22.64 17.32 -2.88
C ARG A 280 -22.59 18.39 -1.79
N ARG A 281 -21.46 18.55 -1.09
CA ARG A 281 -21.31 19.59 -0.06
C ARG A 281 -21.49 21.00 -0.63
N SER A 282 -21.08 21.24 -1.88
CA SER A 282 -21.32 22.52 -2.56
C SER A 282 -22.81 22.72 -2.79
N ALA A 283 -23.51 21.70 -3.30
CA ALA A 283 -24.96 21.77 -3.49
C ALA A 283 -25.72 22.00 -2.17
N ASP A 284 -25.31 21.32 -1.11
CA ASP A 284 -25.89 21.48 0.23
C ASP A 284 -25.61 22.88 0.80
N ALA A 285 -24.41 23.42 0.58
CA ALA A 285 -24.05 24.77 0.98
C ALA A 285 -24.83 25.84 0.20
N ASP A 286 -25.09 25.61 -1.08
CA ASP A 286 -25.92 26.47 -1.92
C ASP A 286 -27.39 26.43 -1.48
N GLU A 287 -27.93 25.25 -1.16
CA GLU A 287 -29.28 25.13 -0.60
C GLU A 287 -29.41 25.86 0.76
N ILE A 288 -28.41 25.71 1.64
CA ILE A 288 -28.37 26.46 2.91
C ILE A 288 -28.31 27.96 2.64
N ALA A 289 -27.58 28.42 1.62
CA ALA A 289 -27.48 29.83 1.28
C ALA A 289 -28.81 30.41 0.78
N GLU A 290 -29.52 29.69 -0.09
CA GLU A 290 -30.86 30.10 -0.59
C GLU A 290 -31.88 30.17 0.56
N ARG A 291 -31.85 29.20 1.48
CA ARG A 291 -32.70 29.23 2.67
C ARG A 291 -32.34 30.37 3.61
N LEU A 292 -31.04 30.67 3.78
CA LEU A 292 -30.58 31.79 4.60
C LEU A 292 -31.08 33.14 4.05
N GLU A 293 -31.12 33.30 2.72
CA GLU A 293 -31.68 34.47 2.05
C GLU A 293 -33.19 34.58 2.29
N THR A 294 -33.92 33.46 2.20
CA THR A 294 -35.36 33.41 2.48
C THR A 294 -35.66 33.81 3.93
N VAL A 295 -34.94 33.23 4.89
CA VAL A 295 -35.12 33.52 6.33
C VAL A 295 -34.74 34.97 6.66
N GLN A 296 -33.70 35.52 6.03
CA GLN A 296 -33.33 36.94 6.19
C GLN A 296 -34.36 37.90 5.60
N SER A 297 -35.01 37.52 4.50
CA SER A 297 -36.14 38.30 3.96
C SER A 297 -37.30 38.32 4.95
N LEU A 298 -37.65 37.17 5.53
CA LEU A 298 -38.70 37.05 6.54
C LEU A 298 -38.36 37.86 7.80
N GLU A 299 -37.12 37.81 8.28
CA GLU A 299 -36.64 38.62 9.41
C GLU A 299 -36.80 40.12 9.14
N ALA A 300 -36.42 40.58 7.94
CA ALA A 300 -36.54 41.98 7.54
C ALA A 300 -38.00 42.43 7.42
N ASP A 301 -38.88 41.58 6.88
CA ASP A 301 -40.31 41.85 6.78
C ASP A 301 -40.96 41.92 8.18
N LEU A 302 -40.54 41.04 9.11
CA LEU A 302 -40.95 41.07 10.51
C LEU A 302 -40.50 42.34 11.22
N GLU A 303 -39.25 42.75 11.06
CA GLU A 303 -38.72 43.98 11.66
C GLU A 303 -39.45 45.22 11.16
N ALA A 304 -39.74 45.30 9.85
CA ALA A 304 -40.56 46.38 9.29
C ALA A 304 -41.97 46.41 9.91
N LYS A 305 -42.57 45.25 10.16
CA LYS A 305 -43.91 45.13 10.75
C LYS A 305 -43.93 45.52 12.23
N ILE A 306 -42.89 45.16 12.98
CA ILE A 306 -42.66 45.60 14.36
C ILE A 306 -42.57 47.13 14.38
N ASP A 307 -41.73 47.73 13.54
CA ASP A 307 -41.56 49.20 13.45
C ASP A 307 -42.90 49.91 13.14
N GLU A 308 -43.71 49.36 12.23
CA GLU A 308 -45.04 49.89 11.90
C GLU A 308 -46.01 49.85 13.09
N LEU A 309 -46.03 48.74 13.82
CA LEU A 309 -46.89 48.53 15.00
C LEU A 309 -46.42 49.37 16.20
N GLU A 310 -45.11 49.53 16.41
CA GLU A 310 -44.56 50.42 17.42
C GLU A 310 -44.93 51.88 17.15
N ALA A 311 -44.81 52.31 15.88
CA ALA A 311 -45.23 53.65 15.47
C ALA A 311 -46.75 53.85 15.60
N ALA A 312 -47.55 52.80 15.36
CA ALA A 312 -49.00 52.83 15.58
C ALA A 312 -49.36 52.94 17.06
N ARG A 313 -48.65 52.20 17.92
CA ARG A 313 -48.76 52.29 19.37
C ARG A 313 -48.40 53.69 19.87
N GLU A 314 -47.29 54.28 19.44
CA GLU A 314 -46.90 55.64 19.85
C GLU A 314 -47.97 56.68 19.49
N ARG A 315 -48.53 56.60 18.27
CA ARG A 315 -49.63 57.47 17.83
C ARG A 315 -50.88 57.32 18.69
N ALA A 316 -51.27 56.08 19.01
CA ALA A 316 -52.41 55.79 19.88
C ALA A 316 -52.18 56.31 21.33
N VAL A 317 -50.93 56.30 21.82
CA VAL A 317 -50.56 56.82 23.14
C VAL A 317 -50.59 58.36 23.21
N GLU A 318 -50.37 59.07 22.10
CA GLU A 318 -50.43 60.54 22.05
C GLU A 318 -51.88 61.10 21.97
N GLU A 319 -52.84 60.35 21.42
CA GLU A 319 -54.24 60.80 21.24
C GLU A 319 -55.15 60.66 22.49
N VAL A 320 -54.63 60.08 23.57
CA VAL A 320 -55.39 59.57 24.74
C VAL A 320 -56.42 60.54 25.32
N ARG A 321 -57.70 60.13 25.28
CA ARG A 321 -58.75 60.68 26.15
C ARG A 321 -59.83 59.69 26.64
N ALA A 322 -59.88 58.40 26.29
CA ALA A 322 -60.97 57.52 26.74
C ALA A 322 -60.61 56.05 27.05
N GLU A 323 -61.45 55.40 27.86
CA GLU A 323 -61.32 54.02 28.39
C GLU A 323 -61.36 52.92 27.30
N THR A 324 -62.00 53.18 26.15
CA THR A 324 -62.04 52.29 24.97
C THR A 324 -60.71 52.19 24.21
N GLU A 325 -59.72 53.05 24.49
CA GLU A 325 -58.36 52.98 23.89
C GLU A 325 -57.44 52.00 24.64
N SER A 326 -57.85 51.51 25.82
CA SER A 326 -57.02 50.62 26.63
C SER A 326 -56.95 49.19 26.08
N GLU A 327 -58.04 48.67 25.50
CA GLU A 327 -58.07 47.33 24.89
C GLU A 327 -57.26 47.28 23.60
N ALA A 328 -57.39 48.30 22.73
CA ALA A 328 -56.58 48.41 21.51
C ALA A 328 -55.07 48.49 21.82
N ARG A 329 -54.70 49.15 22.91
CA ARG A 329 -53.31 49.21 23.36
C ARG A 329 -52.80 47.87 23.87
N THR A 330 -53.61 47.11 24.61
CA THR A 330 -53.22 45.77 25.09
C THR A 330 -53.05 44.80 23.92
N LEU A 331 -53.95 44.82 22.93
CA LEU A 331 -53.82 44.01 21.72
C LEU A 331 -52.54 44.33 20.93
N LEU A 332 -52.20 45.61 20.78
CA LEU A 332 -50.93 46.02 20.14
C LEU A 332 -49.69 45.60 20.95
N GLU A 333 -49.75 45.62 22.28
CA GLU A 333 -48.66 45.18 23.15
C GLU A 333 -48.47 43.66 23.07
N ASP A 334 -49.55 42.89 23.04
CA ASP A 334 -49.51 41.42 22.90
C ASP A 334 -48.99 40.99 21.52
N GLU A 335 -49.39 41.68 20.44
CA GLU A 335 -48.88 41.40 19.08
C GLU A 335 -47.40 41.77 18.93
N LEU A 336 -46.95 42.88 19.51
CA LEU A 336 -45.53 43.25 19.53
C LEU A 336 -44.69 42.24 20.33
N GLU A 337 -45.22 41.67 21.41
CA GLU A 337 -44.51 40.62 22.17
C GLU A 337 -44.33 39.35 21.33
N ARG A 338 -45.38 38.94 20.59
CA ARG A 338 -45.32 37.81 19.64
C ARG A 338 -44.33 38.02 18.50
N LEU A 339 -44.38 39.17 17.82
CA LEU A 339 -43.47 39.44 16.70
C LEU A 339 -42.01 39.49 17.16
N HIS A 340 -41.74 39.98 18.38
CA HIS A 340 -40.40 39.91 18.98
C HIS A 340 -39.95 38.48 19.26
N GLU A 341 -40.85 37.60 19.72
CA GLU A 341 -40.54 36.19 19.94
C GLU A 341 -40.25 35.47 18.60
N GLN A 342 -41.04 35.74 17.56
CA GLN A 342 -40.80 35.24 16.20
C GLN A 342 -39.46 35.72 15.62
N LYS A 343 -39.11 37.00 15.81
CA LYS A 343 -37.81 37.52 15.39
C LYS A 343 -36.67 36.79 16.10
N ALA A 344 -36.78 36.56 17.41
CA ALA A 344 -35.77 35.82 18.17
C ALA A 344 -35.60 34.36 17.70
N ASP A 345 -36.69 33.71 17.30
CA ASP A 345 -36.66 32.38 16.68
C ASP A 345 -35.93 32.38 15.32
N LEU A 346 -36.24 33.34 14.45
CA LEU A 346 -35.57 33.47 13.14
C LEU A 346 -34.07 33.79 13.29
N ASP A 347 -33.71 34.67 14.23
CA ASP A 347 -32.31 34.95 14.59
C ASP A 347 -31.58 33.67 14.99
N GLY A 348 -32.21 32.84 15.82
CA GLY A 348 -31.69 31.54 16.23
C GLY A 348 -31.47 30.58 15.06
N GLU A 349 -32.40 30.54 14.11
CA GLU A 349 -32.30 29.68 12.92
C GLU A 349 -31.21 30.19 11.95
N ILE A 350 -31.07 31.51 11.77
CA ILE A 350 -29.98 32.11 10.99
C ILE A 350 -28.62 31.73 11.59
N GLU A 351 -28.46 31.82 12.91
CA GLU A 351 -27.22 31.42 13.58
C GLU A 351 -26.94 29.92 13.42
N ARG A 352 -27.98 29.08 13.49
CA ARG A 352 -27.88 27.64 13.27
C ARG A 352 -27.41 27.31 11.85
N LEU A 353 -28.06 27.88 10.83
CA LEU A 353 -27.73 27.66 9.41
C LEU A 353 -26.32 28.17 9.07
N ARG A 354 -25.92 29.34 9.59
CA ARG A 354 -24.54 29.86 9.44
C ARG A 354 -23.52 28.91 10.05
N SER A 355 -23.79 28.42 11.27
CA SER A 355 -22.91 27.47 11.95
C SER A 355 -22.77 26.16 11.17
N GLU A 356 -23.85 25.72 10.52
CA GLU A 356 -23.84 24.48 9.75
C GLU A 356 -23.03 24.62 8.45
N ARG A 357 -23.18 25.72 7.74
CA ARG A 357 -22.35 26.03 6.56
C ARG A 357 -20.85 26.06 6.91
N GLU A 358 -20.49 26.65 8.05
CA GLU A 358 -19.10 26.71 8.52
C GLU A 358 -18.55 25.31 8.83
N ARG A 359 -19.37 24.40 9.39
CA ARG A 359 -18.99 23.02 9.66
C ARG A 359 -18.74 22.24 8.39
N LEU A 360 -19.61 22.37 7.38
CA LEU A 360 -19.44 21.73 6.07
C LEU A 360 -18.14 22.17 5.40
N ALA A 361 -17.85 23.48 5.40
CA ALA A 361 -16.61 24.02 4.87
C ALA A 361 -15.38 23.46 5.62
N SER A 362 -15.41 23.46 6.95
CA SER A 362 -14.32 22.96 7.79
C SER A 362 -14.07 21.46 7.62
N ALA A 363 -15.13 20.68 7.38
CA ALA A 363 -15.04 19.25 7.12
C ALA A 363 -14.41 18.97 5.75
N GLY A 364 -14.80 19.74 4.71
CA GLY A 364 -14.17 19.72 3.39
C GLY A 364 -12.67 19.97 3.47
N ASP A 365 -12.27 21.11 4.04
CA ASP A 365 -10.85 21.47 4.20
C ASP A 365 -10.04 20.41 4.96
N ARG A 366 -10.66 19.69 5.90
CA ARG A 366 -9.99 18.62 6.64
C ARG A 366 -9.75 17.40 5.76
N LEU A 367 -10.76 16.95 5.02
CA LEU A 367 -10.63 15.78 4.15
C LEU A 367 -9.62 16.03 3.03
N ASP A 368 -9.61 17.22 2.45
CA ASP A 368 -8.64 17.58 1.41
C ASP A 368 -7.20 17.55 1.95
N ARG A 369 -6.99 17.99 3.20
CA ARG A 369 -5.69 17.88 3.87
C ARG A 369 -5.30 16.45 4.19
N GLU A 370 -6.24 15.64 4.68
CA GLU A 370 -6.00 14.21 5.00
C GLU A 370 -5.65 13.43 3.72
N PHE A 371 -6.30 13.71 2.60
CA PHE A 371 -6.00 13.08 1.31
C PHE A 371 -4.68 13.56 0.71
N GLY A 372 -4.39 14.86 0.76
CA GLY A 372 -3.10 15.38 0.27
C GLY A 372 -1.89 14.80 1.02
N ASP A 373 -1.98 14.60 2.35
CA ASP A 373 -0.94 13.92 3.12
C ASP A 373 -0.78 12.45 2.69
N LEU A 374 -1.89 11.79 2.37
CA LEU A 374 -1.89 10.41 1.89
C LEU A 374 -1.21 10.28 0.53
N GLU A 375 -1.51 11.17 -0.43
CA GLU A 375 -0.85 11.22 -1.74
C GLU A 375 0.66 11.44 -1.60
N GLU A 376 1.09 12.38 -0.76
CA GLU A 376 2.51 12.65 -0.53
C GLU A 376 3.24 11.43 0.08
N ARG A 377 2.59 10.74 1.02
CA ARG A 377 3.13 9.52 1.62
C ARG A 377 3.24 8.38 0.63
N VAL A 378 2.27 8.22 -0.27
CA VAL A 378 2.31 7.22 -1.33
C VAL A 378 3.46 7.53 -2.29
N ALA A 379 3.59 8.77 -2.77
CA ALA A 379 4.69 9.18 -3.64
C ALA A 379 6.07 8.95 -2.99
N THR A 380 6.19 9.23 -1.69
CA THR A 380 7.43 8.96 -0.94
C THR A 380 7.72 7.46 -0.82
N ALA A 381 6.69 6.62 -0.66
CA ALA A 381 6.86 5.18 -0.61
C ALA A 381 7.29 4.63 -1.98
N GLU A 382 6.75 5.16 -3.08
CA GLU A 382 7.14 4.82 -4.45
C GLU A 382 8.61 5.11 -4.74
N GLU A 383 9.08 6.31 -4.41
CA GLU A 383 10.49 6.69 -4.61
C GLU A 383 11.43 5.72 -3.86
N ARG A 384 11.05 5.30 -2.65
CA ARG A 384 11.82 4.33 -1.86
C ARG A 384 11.83 2.93 -2.46
N VAL A 385 10.73 2.48 -3.04
CA VAL A 385 10.66 1.18 -3.72
C VAL A 385 11.55 1.21 -4.95
N GLU A 386 11.45 2.23 -5.80
CA GLU A 386 12.31 2.35 -6.99
C GLU A 386 13.80 2.44 -6.63
N ASP A 387 14.18 3.15 -5.56
CA ASP A 387 15.57 3.19 -5.10
C ASP A 387 16.05 1.80 -4.65
N THR A 388 15.17 1.03 -4.00
CA THR A 388 15.49 -0.33 -3.55
C THR A 388 15.64 -1.29 -4.74
N GLU A 389 14.77 -1.19 -5.74
CA GLU A 389 14.85 -1.99 -6.97
C GLU A 389 16.13 -1.70 -7.76
N ARG A 390 16.49 -0.41 -7.93
CA ARG A 390 17.76 -0.03 -8.58
C ARG A 390 18.97 -0.63 -7.87
N ARG A 391 18.97 -0.62 -6.54
CA ARG A 391 20.07 -1.20 -5.74
C ARG A 391 20.12 -2.72 -5.86
N LEU A 392 18.97 -3.39 -5.94
CA LEU A 392 18.91 -4.83 -6.19
C LEU A 392 19.42 -5.18 -7.59
N ASP A 393 19.06 -4.41 -8.61
CA ASP A 393 19.57 -4.59 -9.98
C ASP A 393 21.09 -4.38 -10.02
N ASP A 394 21.62 -3.33 -9.38
CA ASP A 394 23.05 -3.09 -9.25
C ASP A 394 23.77 -4.26 -8.53
N ASP A 395 23.18 -4.80 -7.45
CA ASP A 395 23.71 -5.95 -6.72
C ASP A 395 23.68 -7.24 -7.58
N VAL A 396 22.64 -7.43 -8.39
CA VAL A 396 22.53 -8.55 -9.34
C VAL A 396 23.60 -8.43 -10.43
N ASP A 397 23.78 -7.24 -11.01
CA ASP A 397 24.81 -6.97 -12.01
C ASP A 397 26.23 -7.21 -11.44
N ASP A 398 26.51 -6.79 -10.19
CA ASP A 398 27.78 -7.11 -9.51
C ASP A 398 27.96 -8.63 -9.33
N LEU A 399 26.92 -9.33 -8.89
CA LEU A 399 26.95 -10.78 -8.71
C LEU A 399 27.15 -11.52 -10.03
N GLU A 400 26.50 -11.09 -11.11
CA GLU A 400 26.68 -11.64 -12.45
C GLU A 400 28.10 -11.39 -12.95
N ALA A 401 28.64 -10.18 -12.80
CA ALA A 401 30.03 -9.86 -13.16
C ALA A 401 31.04 -10.73 -12.38
N ARG A 402 30.78 -10.99 -11.10
CA ARG A 402 31.60 -11.89 -10.28
C ARG A 402 31.48 -13.35 -10.74
N LEU A 403 30.29 -13.80 -11.11
CA LEU A 403 30.07 -15.13 -11.65
C LEU A 403 30.78 -15.31 -13.00
N ASP A 404 30.74 -14.31 -13.87
CA ASP A 404 31.44 -14.32 -15.15
C ASP A 404 32.96 -14.35 -14.95
N SER A 405 33.49 -13.57 -14.00
CA SER A 405 34.91 -13.63 -13.64
C SER A 405 35.34 -15.01 -13.14
N ILE A 406 34.54 -15.65 -12.27
CA ILE A 406 34.77 -17.03 -11.82
C ILE A 406 34.68 -18.00 -13.00
N THR A 407 33.68 -17.85 -13.86
CA THR A 407 33.47 -18.72 -15.02
C THR A 407 34.60 -18.59 -16.04
N GLU A 408 35.11 -17.38 -16.28
CA GLU A 408 36.25 -17.12 -17.16
C GLU A 408 37.55 -17.66 -16.56
N SER A 409 37.72 -17.55 -15.24
CA SER A 409 38.82 -18.20 -14.52
C SER A 409 38.78 -19.72 -14.73
N LEU A 410 37.59 -20.34 -14.62
CA LEU A 410 37.40 -21.77 -14.88
C LEU A 410 37.58 -22.15 -16.35
N ARG A 411 37.23 -21.27 -17.30
CA ARG A 411 37.38 -21.52 -18.75
C ARG A 411 38.83 -21.38 -19.21
N THR A 412 39.57 -20.43 -18.66
CA THR A 412 40.99 -20.24 -18.97
C THR A 412 41.82 -21.44 -18.49
N GLU A 413 41.30 -22.22 -17.54
CA GLU A 413 41.85 -23.48 -17.05
C GLU A 413 41.29 -24.74 -17.77
N THR A 414 40.67 -24.62 -18.95
CA THR A 414 40.28 -25.79 -19.78
C THR A 414 41.45 -26.41 -20.57
N ASN A 415 42.63 -26.50 -19.94
CA ASN A 415 43.57 -27.57 -20.21
C ASN A 415 43.34 -28.63 -19.13
N GLU A 416 42.98 -29.86 -19.53
CA GLU A 416 42.59 -31.03 -18.74
C GLU A 416 43.39 -31.28 -17.45
N HIS A 417 43.20 -30.50 -16.38
CA HIS A 417 43.83 -30.75 -15.08
C HIS A 417 42.74 -30.88 -14.02
N GLU A 418 42.58 -32.09 -13.48
CA GLU A 418 41.66 -32.43 -12.38
C GLU A 418 42.12 -31.85 -11.03
N GLY A 419 42.43 -30.55 -10.97
CA GLY A 419 42.73 -29.85 -9.73
C GLY A 419 41.46 -29.67 -8.90
N LYS A 420 41.27 -30.49 -7.86
CA LYS A 420 40.18 -30.25 -6.90
C LYS A 420 40.50 -29.00 -6.08
N ALA A 421 39.62 -28.00 -6.14
CA ALA A 421 39.73 -26.79 -5.34
C ALA A 421 39.97 -27.10 -3.84
N VAL A 422 41.10 -26.64 -3.32
CA VAL A 422 41.51 -26.82 -1.92
C VAL A 422 41.05 -25.62 -1.12
N ARG A 423 40.34 -25.85 -0.03
CA ARG A 423 39.94 -24.76 0.89
C ARG A 423 41.12 -24.35 1.77
N ALA A 424 41.21 -23.06 2.11
CA ALA A 424 42.28 -22.52 2.96
C ALA A 424 42.50 -23.31 4.27
N LYS A 425 41.41 -23.74 4.93
CA LYS A 425 41.50 -24.54 6.16
C LYS A 425 42.18 -25.90 5.94
N ILE A 426 41.97 -26.53 4.79
CA ILE A 426 42.56 -27.83 4.45
C ILE A 426 44.03 -27.63 4.07
N ALA A 427 44.33 -26.63 3.24
CA ALA A 427 45.71 -26.29 2.87
C ALA A 427 46.58 -25.98 4.09
N ARG A 428 46.03 -25.24 5.07
CA ARG A 428 46.70 -24.97 6.34
C ARG A 428 47.02 -26.25 7.12
N LEU A 429 46.09 -27.21 7.15
CA LEU A 429 46.33 -28.49 7.84
C LEU A 429 47.43 -29.29 7.14
N TYR A 430 47.42 -29.35 5.80
CA TYR A 430 48.49 -29.98 5.03
C TYR A 430 49.85 -29.34 5.28
N GLU A 431 49.91 -28.00 5.31
CA GLU A 431 51.12 -27.26 5.60
C GLU A 431 51.68 -27.57 7.00
N MET A 432 50.80 -27.55 8.01
CA MET A 432 51.19 -27.84 9.39
C MET A 432 51.65 -29.29 9.56
N ASP A 433 50.94 -30.23 8.97
CA ASP A 433 51.25 -31.67 9.03
C ASP A 433 52.57 -31.99 8.34
N TYR A 434 52.77 -31.51 7.11
CA TYR A 434 53.98 -31.77 6.33
C TYR A 434 55.23 -31.23 7.01
N VAL A 435 55.24 -29.97 7.43
CA VAL A 435 56.43 -29.37 8.07
C VAL A 435 56.76 -30.06 9.39
N ALA A 436 55.73 -30.43 10.17
CA ALA A 436 55.95 -31.18 11.42
C ALA A 436 56.54 -32.58 11.15
N ARG A 437 56.02 -33.31 10.15
CA ARG A 437 56.52 -34.63 9.75
C ARG A 437 57.94 -34.58 9.20
N PHE A 438 58.27 -33.58 8.40
CA PHE A 438 59.63 -33.33 7.94
C PHE A 438 60.59 -33.07 9.12
N GLU A 439 60.21 -32.21 10.07
CA GLU A 439 61.03 -31.94 11.25
C GLU A 439 61.27 -33.19 12.09
N THR A 440 60.28 -34.06 12.22
CA THR A 440 60.42 -35.36 12.88
C THR A 440 61.36 -36.27 12.09
N SER A 441 61.17 -36.39 10.77
CA SER A 441 61.98 -37.25 9.90
C SER A 441 63.47 -36.88 9.96
N VAL A 442 63.81 -35.59 9.94
CA VAL A 442 65.20 -35.13 10.06
C VAL A 442 65.79 -35.42 11.45
N LYS A 443 64.98 -35.38 12.51
CA LYS A 443 65.41 -35.64 13.89
C LYS A 443 65.54 -37.13 14.20
N GLU A 444 64.69 -37.96 13.60
CA GLU A 444 64.69 -39.43 13.73
C GLU A 444 65.70 -40.10 12.80
N ALA A 445 66.06 -39.46 11.68
CA ALA A 445 67.01 -40.00 10.71
C ALA A 445 68.32 -40.45 11.37
N ALA A 446 68.60 -41.75 11.28
CA ALA A 446 69.83 -42.34 11.80
C ALA A 446 71.07 -41.73 11.14
N SER A 447 70.95 -41.34 9.87
CA SER A 447 72.02 -40.70 9.12
C SER A 447 71.52 -39.90 7.93
N ILE A 448 72.27 -38.86 7.54
CA ILE A 448 72.01 -38.02 6.35
C ILE A 448 73.19 -38.12 5.39
N SER A 449 72.93 -38.39 4.11
CA SER A 449 73.96 -38.48 3.07
C SER A 449 74.39 -37.09 2.60
N LEU A 450 75.70 -36.85 2.55
CA LEU A 450 76.32 -35.60 2.14
C LEU A 450 76.67 -35.59 0.64
N PRO A 451 76.90 -34.41 0.02
CA PRO A 451 77.17 -34.28 -1.42
C PRO A 451 78.42 -35.02 -1.92
N ASP A 452 79.36 -35.33 -1.03
CA ASP A 452 80.60 -36.08 -1.27
C ASP A 452 80.45 -37.59 -1.01
N SER A 453 79.21 -38.07 -0.86
CA SER A 453 78.87 -39.45 -0.48
C SER A 453 79.38 -39.87 0.91
N GLU A 454 79.76 -38.91 1.75
CA GLU A 454 79.95 -39.14 3.18
C GLU A 454 78.60 -39.21 3.88
N THR A 455 78.56 -39.82 5.05
CA THR A 455 77.35 -39.96 5.86
C THR A 455 77.50 -39.20 7.17
N PHE A 456 76.51 -38.38 7.50
CA PHE A 456 76.45 -37.63 8.75
C PHE A 456 75.51 -38.31 9.73
N GLU A 457 76.02 -38.70 10.90
CA GLU A 457 75.24 -39.16 12.04
C GLU A 457 75.09 -38.00 13.03
N ALA A 458 73.85 -37.60 13.31
CA ALA A 458 73.56 -36.50 14.23
C ALA A 458 73.79 -36.94 15.68
N PRO A 459 74.67 -36.26 16.45
CA PRO A 459 74.79 -36.53 17.89
C PRO A 459 73.49 -36.21 18.65
N ASP A 460 73.29 -36.85 19.80
CA ASP A 460 72.18 -36.54 20.70
C ASP A 460 72.10 -35.03 21.01
N GLY A 461 70.93 -34.44 20.79
CA GLY A 461 70.67 -33.00 21.01
C GLY A 461 71.31 -32.06 19.97
N TYR A 462 71.86 -32.58 18.87
CA TYR A 462 72.47 -31.75 17.81
C TYR A 462 71.50 -30.74 17.20
N TRP A 463 70.23 -31.14 17.03
CA TRP A 463 69.19 -30.33 16.42
C TRP A 463 68.53 -29.32 17.38
N ASP A 464 68.83 -29.37 18.68
CA ASP A 464 68.28 -28.44 19.67
C ASP A 464 68.93 -27.04 19.60
N ASP A 465 70.05 -26.89 18.89
CA ASP A 465 70.69 -25.61 18.63
C ASP A 465 69.92 -24.83 17.54
N GLN A 466 69.39 -23.65 17.91
CA GLN A 466 68.69 -22.73 17.00
C GLN A 466 69.55 -22.24 15.82
N ARG A 467 70.87 -22.46 15.84
CA ARG A 467 71.74 -22.20 14.68
C ARG A 467 71.74 -23.34 13.66
N ARG A 468 71.25 -24.51 14.06
CA ARG A 468 71.15 -25.75 13.28
C ARG A 468 69.75 -25.98 12.75
N HIS A 469 68.71 -25.51 13.44
CA HIS A 469 67.32 -25.60 13.03
C HIS A 469 66.65 -24.22 13.06
N LEU A 470 66.04 -23.82 11.93
CA LEU A 470 65.31 -22.57 11.76
C LEU A 470 63.95 -22.87 11.11
N THR A 471 62.87 -22.41 11.75
CA THR A 471 61.50 -22.45 11.20
C THR A 471 61.01 -21.02 10.95
N GLY A 472 60.22 -20.83 9.89
CA GLY A 472 59.59 -19.54 9.60
C GLY A 472 58.33 -19.67 8.75
N ASP A 473 57.72 -18.53 8.43
CA ASP A 473 56.51 -18.43 7.62
C ASP A 473 56.48 -17.10 6.83
N HIS A 474 55.48 -16.96 5.96
CA HIS A 474 55.20 -15.79 5.15
C HIS A 474 53.88 -15.13 5.56
N ARG A 475 53.54 -15.12 6.88
CA ARG A 475 52.26 -14.59 7.39
C ARG A 475 51.97 -13.15 6.93
N SER A 476 53.01 -12.32 6.74
CA SER A 476 52.84 -10.93 6.27
C SER A 476 52.13 -10.85 4.91
N VAL A 477 52.37 -11.78 4.00
CA VAL A 477 51.72 -11.80 2.68
C VAL A 477 50.21 -12.00 2.81
N VAL A 478 49.80 -12.85 3.75
CA VAL A 478 48.38 -13.10 4.04
C VAL A 478 47.74 -11.90 4.75
N THR A 479 48.45 -11.30 5.72
CA THR A 479 47.99 -10.10 6.41
C THR A 479 47.76 -8.95 5.42
N ASP A 480 48.71 -8.73 4.51
CA ASP A 480 48.62 -7.67 3.49
C ASP A 480 47.44 -7.90 2.53
N ALA A 481 47.20 -9.16 2.13
CA ALA A 481 46.10 -9.52 1.23
C ALA A 481 44.70 -9.44 1.90
N LEU A 482 44.63 -9.60 3.22
CA LEU A 482 43.37 -9.51 3.99
C LEU A 482 43.03 -8.08 4.44
N GLU A 483 43.98 -7.14 4.32
CA GLU A 483 43.86 -5.77 4.83
C GLU A 483 43.45 -5.70 6.33
N ASP A 484 43.90 -6.67 7.14
CA ASP A 484 43.54 -6.82 8.57
C ASP A 484 44.77 -6.66 9.49
N ASP A 485 44.55 -6.46 10.80
CA ASP A 485 45.58 -6.30 11.85
C ASP A 485 46.35 -7.62 12.14
N GLY A 486 46.15 -8.67 11.33
CA GLY A 486 46.84 -9.95 11.41
C GLY A 486 46.19 -10.99 12.33
N GLU A 487 45.10 -10.67 13.04
CA GLU A 487 44.40 -11.60 13.92
C GLU A 487 43.74 -12.76 13.15
N THR A 488 43.35 -12.53 11.90
CA THR A 488 42.70 -13.56 11.07
C THR A 488 43.66 -14.36 10.19
N ALA A 489 44.91 -13.92 10.01
CA ALA A 489 45.91 -14.59 9.17
C ALA A 489 46.20 -16.03 9.64
N ASP A 490 46.07 -16.27 10.94
CA ASP A 490 46.20 -17.60 11.52
C ASP A 490 45.12 -18.56 11.01
N ARG A 491 44.04 -18.15 10.32
CA ARG A 491 43.04 -19.07 9.75
C ARG A 491 43.42 -19.65 8.39
N TYR A 492 44.48 -19.15 7.78
CA TYR A 492 44.92 -19.44 6.41
C TYR A 492 46.27 -20.19 6.40
N PRO A 493 46.64 -20.84 5.28
CA PRO A 493 48.02 -21.26 5.08
C PRO A 493 48.94 -20.04 5.08
N VAL A 494 50.17 -20.18 5.57
CA VAL A 494 51.13 -19.07 5.69
C VAL A 494 52.45 -19.39 5.02
N GLY A 495 52.55 -20.50 4.28
CA GLY A 495 53.77 -20.87 3.55
C GLY A 495 54.93 -21.16 4.50
N ARG A 496 54.70 -21.99 5.52
CA ARG A 496 55.72 -22.43 6.47
C ARG A 496 56.91 -23.08 5.76
N TYR A 497 58.07 -22.87 6.36
CA TYR A 497 59.29 -23.55 5.99
C TYR A 497 60.11 -23.94 7.22
N SER A 498 60.94 -24.97 7.07
CA SER A 498 61.84 -25.46 8.11
C SER A 498 63.20 -25.82 7.49
N VAL A 499 64.29 -25.37 8.12
CA VAL A 499 65.64 -25.44 7.59
C VAL A 499 66.58 -26.05 8.62
N PHE A 500 67.26 -27.12 8.24
CA PHE A 500 68.28 -27.82 9.01
C PHE A 500 69.66 -27.62 8.38
N ARG A 501 70.67 -27.35 9.20
CA ARG A 501 72.05 -27.13 8.77
C ARG A 501 72.94 -28.23 9.31
N VAL A 502 73.42 -29.09 8.41
CA VAL A 502 74.43 -30.10 8.73
C VAL A 502 75.80 -29.44 8.66
N VAL A 503 76.47 -29.42 9.79
CA VAL A 503 77.76 -28.76 9.98
C VAL A 503 78.75 -29.73 10.56
N THR A 504 79.86 -29.91 9.86
CA THR A 504 80.96 -30.76 10.28
C THR A 504 82.12 -29.91 10.81
N ASN A 505 82.78 -30.39 11.86
CA ASN A 505 83.92 -29.69 12.44
C ASN A 505 85.21 -30.16 11.75
N LYS A 506 85.85 -29.27 11.00
CA LYS A 506 87.15 -29.56 10.38
C LYS A 506 88.31 -29.31 11.36
N PHE A 507 88.17 -28.34 12.29
CA PHE A 507 89.10 -28.03 13.40
C PHE A 507 88.38 -27.30 14.56
N VAL A 508 88.93 -27.33 15.79
CA VAL A 508 88.34 -26.83 17.06
C VAL A 508 87.84 -25.36 17.05
N ALA A 509 88.18 -24.56 16.02
CA ALA A 509 87.77 -23.16 15.89
C ALA A 509 86.97 -22.80 14.61
N PHE A 510 86.74 -23.75 13.70
CA PHE A 510 86.04 -23.49 12.43
C PHE A 510 85.07 -24.62 12.12
N SER A 511 83.79 -24.28 12.05
CA SER A 511 82.70 -25.16 11.64
C SER A 511 82.26 -24.77 10.22
N GLU A 512 82.08 -25.77 9.36
CA GLU A 512 81.73 -25.59 7.95
C GLU A 512 80.36 -26.25 7.69
N THR A 513 79.40 -25.50 7.18
CA THR A 513 78.11 -26.07 6.77
C THR A 513 78.33 -26.88 5.50
N LYS A 514 78.06 -28.18 5.55
CA LYS A 514 78.23 -29.09 4.41
C LYS A 514 76.96 -29.25 3.59
N LEU A 515 75.82 -29.28 4.27
CA LEU A 515 74.52 -29.45 3.66
C LEU A 515 73.48 -28.63 4.42
N VAL A 516 72.58 -28.01 3.67
CA VAL A 516 71.35 -27.43 4.19
C VAL A 516 70.19 -28.29 3.68
N VAL A 517 69.39 -28.83 4.60
CA VAL A 517 68.18 -29.58 4.26
C VAL A 517 66.98 -28.69 4.61
N GLU A 518 66.14 -28.37 3.65
CA GLU A 518 65.00 -27.47 3.87
C GLU A 518 63.69 -28.03 3.32
N ALA A 519 62.60 -27.79 4.02
CA ALA A 519 61.25 -28.04 3.55
C ALA A 519 60.51 -26.71 3.45
N VAL A 520 59.85 -26.47 2.31
CA VAL A 520 59.12 -25.25 2.02
C VAL A 520 57.74 -25.62 1.50
N VAL A 521 56.69 -24.99 2.02
CA VAL A 521 55.33 -25.13 1.49
C VAL A 521 55.03 -23.95 0.56
N LYS A 522 54.91 -24.24 -0.74
CA LYS A 522 54.54 -23.26 -1.77
C LYS A 522 53.02 -23.25 -1.90
N SER A 523 52.41 -22.26 -1.25
CA SER A 523 50.97 -21.98 -1.31
C SER A 523 50.74 -20.68 -2.08
N ASN A 524 49.65 -20.62 -2.85
CA ASN A 524 49.17 -19.35 -3.41
C ASN A 524 48.43 -18.55 -2.32
N LEU A 525 49.21 -17.88 -1.46
CA LEU A 525 48.71 -17.21 -0.26
C LEU A 525 47.65 -16.15 -0.55
N GLU A 526 47.81 -15.41 -1.65
CA GLU A 526 46.86 -14.39 -2.10
C GLU A 526 45.51 -15.02 -2.50
N ALA A 527 45.52 -16.07 -3.32
CA ALA A 527 44.29 -16.76 -3.69
C ALA A 527 43.56 -17.35 -2.46
N PHE A 528 44.28 -17.94 -1.51
CA PHE A 528 43.67 -18.43 -0.28
C PHE A 528 43.09 -17.32 0.58
N ALA A 529 43.72 -16.15 0.64
CA ALA A 529 43.25 -15.00 1.40
C ALA A 529 42.01 -14.35 0.75
N THR A 530 42.04 -14.11 -0.56
CA THR A 530 40.98 -13.39 -1.29
C THR A 530 39.78 -14.28 -1.60
N ASN A 531 40.01 -15.55 -2.00
CA ASN A 531 38.94 -16.43 -2.48
C ASN A 531 38.50 -17.46 -1.42
N GLY A 532 39.30 -17.68 -0.37
CA GLY A 532 39.06 -18.72 0.64
C GLY A 532 39.41 -20.15 0.17
N PHE A 533 39.81 -20.31 -1.08
CA PHE A 533 40.26 -21.56 -1.70
C PHE A 533 41.24 -21.28 -2.85
N ASP A 534 42.01 -22.30 -3.23
CA ASP A 534 42.85 -22.28 -4.42
C ASP A 534 42.59 -23.56 -5.24
N ALA A 535 42.44 -23.40 -6.55
CA ALA A 535 42.20 -24.49 -7.49
C ALA A 535 43.37 -24.74 -8.43
N ARG A 536 44.38 -23.85 -8.44
CA ARG A 536 45.50 -23.90 -9.37
C ARG A 536 46.63 -24.77 -8.81
N PRO A 537 46.99 -25.89 -9.47
CA PRO A 537 48.22 -26.62 -9.13
C PRO A 537 49.44 -25.74 -9.34
N ALA A 538 50.50 -25.95 -8.55
CA ALA A 538 51.73 -25.20 -8.67
C ALA A 538 52.41 -25.48 -10.03
N GLY A 539 52.80 -24.39 -10.70
CA GLY A 539 53.38 -24.41 -12.04
C GLY A 539 54.92 -24.31 -12.04
N VAL A 540 55.49 -24.22 -13.24
CA VAL A 540 56.94 -24.07 -13.43
C VAL A 540 57.45 -22.77 -12.80
N ASP A 541 56.72 -21.67 -12.91
CA ASP A 541 57.10 -20.39 -12.30
C ASP A 541 57.16 -20.48 -10.77
N ASP A 542 56.19 -21.17 -10.17
CA ASP A 542 56.13 -21.40 -8.72
C ASP A 542 57.34 -22.23 -8.23
N LEU A 543 57.78 -23.21 -9.02
CA LEU A 543 59.00 -23.98 -8.77
C LEU A 543 60.25 -23.10 -8.88
N LEU A 544 60.37 -22.34 -9.98
CA LEU A 544 61.53 -21.49 -10.25
C LEU A 544 61.70 -20.40 -9.18
N ASP A 545 60.61 -19.83 -8.67
CA ASP A 545 60.65 -18.84 -7.58
C ASP A 545 61.37 -19.38 -6.36
N VAL A 546 61.05 -20.60 -5.95
CA VAL A 546 61.63 -21.23 -4.75
C VAL A 546 63.07 -21.64 -5.03
N VAL A 547 63.32 -22.32 -6.16
CA VAL A 547 64.65 -22.80 -6.53
C VAL A 547 65.64 -21.65 -6.71
N ASN A 548 65.26 -20.55 -7.35
CA ASN A 548 66.13 -19.39 -7.55
C ASN A 548 66.50 -18.70 -6.22
N GLN A 549 65.56 -18.65 -5.27
CA GLN A 549 65.85 -18.13 -3.93
C GLN A 549 66.83 -19.04 -3.18
N THR A 550 66.65 -20.35 -3.26
CA THR A 550 67.57 -21.32 -2.66
C THR A 550 68.95 -21.27 -3.32
N LEU A 551 69.01 -21.16 -4.65
CA LEU A 551 70.24 -21.03 -5.40
C LEU A 551 71.06 -19.81 -4.97
N ALA A 552 70.40 -18.64 -4.84
CA ALA A 552 71.06 -17.44 -4.37
C ALA A 552 71.67 -17.61 -2.96
N ARG A 553 71.01 -18.36 -2.07
CA ARG A 553 71.52 -18.70 -0.73
C ARG A 553 72.69 -19.69 -0.81
N ALA A 554 72.60 -20.71 -1.66
CA ALA A 554 73.63 -21.72 -1.87
C ALA A 554 74.93 -21.11 -2.43
N GLU A 555 74.81 -20.18 -3.38
CA GLU A 555 75.94 -19.44 -3.95
C GLU A 555 76.57 -18.49 -2.94
N SER A 556 75.76 -17.73 -2.19
CA SER A 556 76.28 -16.76 -1.22
C SER A 556 77.02 -17.40 -0.05
N ASN A 557 76.66 -18.64 0.33
CA ASN A 557 77.24 -19.33 1.48
C ASN A 557 78.24 -20.42 1.10
N ASP A 558 78.39 -20.73 -0.19
CA ASP A 558 79.22 -21.82 -0.70
C ASP A 558 78.82 -23.20 -0.14
N THR A 559 77.52 -23.48 -0.08
CA THR A 559 76.93 -24.68 0.54
C THR A 559 76.03 -25.46 -0.42
N ALA A 560 75.95 -26.78 -0.25
CA ALA A 560 74.94 -27.59 -0.94
C ALA A 560 73.58 -27.50 -0.23
N HIS A 561 72.50 -27.52 -1.01
CA HIS A 561 71.12 -27.44 -0.54
C HIS A 561 70.31 -28.61 -1.07
N LEU A 562 69.58 -29.26 -0.17
CA LEU A 562 68.56 -30.26 -0.47
C LEU A 562 67.21 -29.70 -0.04
N ILE A 563 66.31 -29.45 -0.98
CA ILE A 563 65.04 -28.78 -0.74
C ILE A 563 63.84 -29.68 -1.09
N GLY A 564 62.91 -29.82 -0.15
CA GLY A 564 61.58 -30.40 -0.34
C GLY A 564 60.54 -29.30 -0.55
N ILE A 565 59.96 -29.19 -1.75
CA ILE A 565 58.97 -28.16 -2.10
C ILE A 565 57.59 -28.80 -2.15
N ALA A 566 56.77 -28.50 -1.15
CA ALA A 566 55.43 -29.05 -1.02
C ALA A 566 54.35 -28.12 -1.56
N SER A 567 53.40 -28.68 -2.32
CA SER A 567 52.25 -27.95 -2.85
C SER A 567 50.94 -28.49 -2.27
N PRO A 568 50.11 -27.67 -1.59
CA PRO A 568 48.77 -28.07 -1.14
C PRO A 568 47.78 -28.37 -2.27
N THR A 569 47.97 -27.76 -3.43
CA THR A 569 47.13 -27.94 -4.63
C THR A 569 47.70 -28.95 -5.62
N GLY A 570 48.84 -29.56 -5.28
CA GLY A 570 49.58 -30.46 -6.16
C GLY A 570 50.42 -29.72 -7.19
N TRP A 571 51.09 -30.49 -8.05
CA TRP A 571 51.94 -29.97 -9.13
C TRP A 571 51.34 -30.27 -10.50
N THR A 572 51.50 -29.33 -11.43
CA THR A 572 51.16 -29.55 -12.84
C THR A 572 51.98 -30.69 -13.46
N ASP A 573 51.42 -31.38 -14.46
CA ASP A 573 52.13 -32.48 -15.14
C ASP A 573 53.39 -32.00 -15.87
N GLU A 574 53.39 -30.76 -16.38
CA GLU A 574 54.58 -30.13 -16.96
C GLU A 574 55.74 -30.05 -15.96
N VAL A 575 55.47 -29.70 -14.70
CA VAL A 575 56.49 -29.69 -13.64
C VAL A 575 56.95 -31.11 -13.30
N ARG A 576 56.02 -32.08 -13.26
CA ARG A 576 56.34 -33.49 -12.99
C ARG A 576 57.27 -34.05 -14.05
N ASP A 577 57.00 -33.76 -15.31
CA ASP A 577 57.82 -34.16 -16.45
C ASP A 577 59.16 -33.43 -16.46
N LEU A 578 59.19 -32.13 -16.09
CA LEU A 578 60.42 -31.35 -16.00
C LEU A 578 61.40 -31.91 -14.96
N VAL A 579 60.89 -32.36 -13.81
CA VAL A 579 61.72 -32.92 -12.73
C VAL A 579 62.09 -34.38 -12.97
N ARG A 580 61.22 -35.18 -13.62
CA ARG A 580 61.47 -36.61 -13.92
C ARG A 580 62.22 -36.85 -15.24
N GLY A 581 62.21 -35.89 -16.16
CA GLY A 581 62.74 -36.04 -17.52
C GLY A 581 64.26 -36.11 -17.58
N ASP A 582 64.77 -37.24 -18.09
CA ASP A 582 66.18 -37.53 -18.38
C ASP A 582 66.89 -36.39 -19.15
N ASP A 583 67.88 -35.77 -18.48
CA ASP A 583 69.10 -35.09 -18.94
C ASP A 583 69.39 -33.74 -18.24
N LEU A 584 68.48 -33.21 -17.41
CA LEU A 584 68.54 -31.78 -17.07
C LEU A 584 68.28 -31.33 -15.62
N ALA A 585 67.79 -32.14 -14.68
CA ALA A 585 67.39 -31.59 -13.36
C ALA A 585 68.56 -31.02 -12.53
N ARG A 586 69.72 -31.69 -12.48
CA ARG A 586 70.94 -31.16 -11.81
C ARG A 586 71.69 -30.12 -12.66
N THR A 587 71.64 -30.26 -13.99
CA THR A 587 72.35 -29.42 -14.97
C THR A 587 71.60 -28.13 -15.35
N THR A 588 70.31 -28.00 -15.03
CA THR A 588 69.50 -26.80 -15.35
C THR A 588 69.50 -25.77 -14.23
N TYR A 589 69.55 -26.19 -12.96
CA TYR A 589 69.46 -25.26 -11.82
C TYR A 589 70.83 -24.89 -11.27
N SER A 590 71.64 -25.88 -10.85
CA SER A 590 73.04 -25.76 -10.39
C SER A 590 73.47 -27.08 -9.74
N ASP A 591 74.75 -27.43 -9.78
CA ASP A 591 75.33 -28.57 -9.05
C ASP A 591 75.17 -28.47 -7.50
N ARG A 592 74.62 -27.37 -6.99
CA ARG A 592 74.51 -27.06 -5.55
C ARG A 592 73.11 -27.21 -4.98
N VAL A 593 72.07 -27.37 -5.79
CA VAL A 593 70.68 -27.45 -5.33
C VAL A 593 70.04 -28.73 -5.87
N SER A 594 69.64 -29.60 -4.95
CA SER A 594 68.87 -30.81 -5.23
C SER A 594 67.45 -30.61 -4.74
N ALA A 595 66.44 -30.86 -5.59
CA ALA A 595 65.04 -30.59 -5.27
C ALA A 595 64.19 -31.88 -5.29
N CYS A 596 63.31 -31.99 -4.30
CA CYS A 596 62.23 -32.99 -4.22
C CYS A 596 60.91 -32.24 -4.17
N LEU A 597 59.97 -32.54 -5.07
CA LEU A 597 58.63 -31.97 -5.03
C LEU A 597 57.70 -32.92 -4.30
N VAL A 598 56.88 -32.35 -3.40
CA VAL A 598 55.91 -33.09 -2.61
C VAL A 598 54.50 -32.64 -3.00
N ASP A 599 53.70 -33.57 -3.49
CA ASP A 599 52.28 -33.35 -3.73
C ASP A 599 51.49 -33.69 -2.47
N LEU A 600 50.97 -32.68 -1.76
CA LEU A 600 50.27 -32.92 -0.48
C LEU A 600 48.87 -33.52 -0.66
N GLN A 601 48.31 -33.49 -1.87
CA GLN A 601 47.02 -34.10 -2.17
C GLN A 601 47.14 -35.60 -2.38
N SER A 602 48.08 -36.01 -3.23
CA SER A 602 48.29 -37.43 -3.57
C SER A 602 49.31 -38.11 -2.67
N ASN A 603 50.09 -37.35 -1.90
CA ASN A 603 51.26 -37.82 -1.16
C ASN A 603 52.38 -38.38 -2.06
N ASP A 604 52.48 -37.88 -3.30
CA ASP A 604 53.52 -38.32 -4.23
C ASP A 604 54.80 -37.49 -4.07
N LEU A 605 55.94 -38.17 -4.12
CA LEU A 605 57.26 -37.56 -4.24
C LEU A 605 57.72 -37.58 -5.69
N ILE A 606 58.20 -36.42 -6.16
CA ILE A 606 58.65 -36.22 -7.54
C ILE A 606 60.06 -35.61 -7.47
N TYR A 607 61.05 -36.37 -7.89
CA TYR A 607 62.47 -35.98 -7.84
C TYR A 607 63.24 -36.64 -8.99
N ASP A 608 64.45 -36.14 -9.25
CA ASP A 608 65.38 -36.76 -10.19
C ASP A 608 66.11 -37.94 -9.52
N ALA A 609 65.79 -39.16 -9.93
CA ALA A 609 66.42 -40.37 -9.39
C ALA A 609 67.92 -40.49 -9.75
N ASN A 610 68.40 -39.72 -10.73
CA ASN A 610 69.82 -39.69 -11.10
C ASN A 610 70.64 -38.72 -10.24
N ASP A 611 70.01 -37.88 -9.41
CA ASP A 611 70.70 -37.04 -8.44
C ASP A 611 70.91 -37.79 -7.12
N PRO A 612 72.16 -38.21 -6.79
CA PRO A 612 72.42 -39.03 -5.61
C PRO A 612 72.05 -38.31 -4.30
N LEU A 613 72.15 -36.99 -4.25
CA LEU A 613 71.91 -36.26 -2.99
C LEU A 613 70.44 -36.30 -2.59
N VAL A 614 69.51 -36.16 -3.54
CA VAL A 614 68.08 -36.30 -3.26
C VAL A 614 67.67 -37.76 -3.17
N ALA A 615 68.20 -38.64 -4.04
CA ALA A 615 67.86 -40.07 -4.01
C ALA A 615 68.24 -40.73 -2.67
N ASP A 616 69.41 -40.43 -2.12
CA ASP A 616 69.88 -41.01 -0.85
C ASP A 616 69.21 -40.41 0.40
N ASN A 617 68.49 -39.29 0.26
CA ASN A 617 67.86 -38.58 1.37
C ASN A 617 66.35 -38.37 1.17
N VAL A 618 65.73 -39.00 0.16
CA VAL A 618 64.33 -38.74 -0.22
C VAL A 618 63.36 -39.07 0.92
N GLY A 619 63.69 -40.08 1.74
CA GLY A 619 62.90 -40.50 2.90
C GLY A 619 62.70 -39.38 3.94
N LEU A 620 63.52 -38.33 3.94
CA LEU A 620 63.33 -37.16 4.81
C LEU A 620 62.06 -36.36 4.45
N PHE A 621 61.57 -36.49 3.21
CA PHE A 621 60.43 -35.73 2.68
C PHE A 621 59.15 -36.57 2.58
N GLU A 622 59.21 -37.85 2.94
CA GLU A 622 58.02 -38.70 3.06
C GLU A 622 57.12 -38.19 4.19
N ARG A 623 55.80 -38.36 4.04
CA ARG A 623 54.88 -38.06 5.14
C ARG A 623 54.99 -39.08 6.26
N GLU A 624 55.20 -40.35 5.95
CA GLU A 624 55.34 -41.38 6.98
C GLU A 624 56.68 -41.22 7.69
N VAL A 625 56.65 -41.03 9.01
CA VAL A 625 57.88 -40.92 9.82
C VAL A 625 58.38 -42.29 10.21
N ASP A 626 59.68 -42.41 10.52
CA ASP A 626 60.31 -43.69 10.88
C ASP A 626 59.59 -44.39 12.05
N SER A 627 59.13 -43.64 13.06
CA SER A 627 58.33 -44.21 14.15
C SER A 627 56.97 -44.80 13.73
N GLU A 628 56.32 -44.25 12.69
CA GLU A 628 55.10 -44.81 12.09
C GLU A 628 55.43 -46.07 11.28
N ARG A 629 56.53 -46.04 10.52
CA ARG A 629 57.03 -47.19 9.73
C ARG A 629 57.48 -48.34 10.63
N VAL A 630 58.14 -48.06 11.75
CA VAL A 630 58.50 -49.04 12.79
C VAL A 630 57.25 -49.65 13.40
N ALA A 631 56.22 -48.86 13.71
CA ALA A 631 54.96 -49.39 14.24
C ALA A 631 54.26 -50.32 13.25
N ALA A 632 54.17 -49.92 11.97
CA ALA A 632 53.62 -50.75 10.90
C ALA A 632 54.46 -52.01 10.65
N CYS A 633 55.79 -51.91 10.72
CA CYS A 633 56.70 -53.05 10.64
C CYS A 633 56.50 -54.01 11.82
N VAL A 634 56.34 -53.49 13.05
CA VAL A 634 56.02 -54.29 14.24
C VAL A 634 54.69 -55.03 14.08
N GLU A 635 53.64 -54.39 13.56
CA GLU A 635 52.36 -55.05 13.26
C GLU A 635 52.53 -56.12 12.18
N THR A 636 53.21 -55.81 11.08
CA THR A 636 53.50 -56.76 10.00
C THR A 636 54.29 -57.97 10.51
N ILE A 637 55.31 -57.76 11.36
CA ILE A 637 56.09 -58.85 11.94
C ILE A 637 55.24 -59.70 12.89
N ARG A 638 54.36 -59.07 13.69
CA ARG A 638 53.43 -59.78 14.57
C ARG A 638 52.47 -60.66 13.77
N ASP A 639 51.83 -60.08 12.77
CA ASP A 639 50.81 -60.76 11.95
C ASP A 639 51.40 -61.85 11.07
N ALA A 640 52.60 -61.63 10.49
CA ALA A 640 53.21 -62.55 9.54
C ALA A 640 54.05 -63.65 10.19
N TYR A 641 54.66 -63.39 11.36
CA TYR A 641 55.63 -64.32 11.95
C TYR A 641 55.35 -64.66 13.43
N ALA A 642 54.82 -63.74 14.24
CA ALA A 642 54.62 -64.01 15.66
C ALA A 642 53.38 -64.90 15.96
N ASP A 643 52.39 -64.91 15.06
CA ASP A 643 51.21 -65.77 15.16
C ASP A 643 51.37 -67.15 14.50
N ASP A 644 52.51 -67.43 13.83
CA ASP A 644 52.81 -68.75 13.24
C ASP A 644 53.67 -69.61 14.20
N PRO A 645 53.11 -70.69 14.79
CA PRO A 645 53.82 -71.55 15.74
C PRO A 645 54.97 -72.39 15.13
N MET A 646 55.23 -72.29 13.83
CA MET A 646 56.40 -72.91 13.17
C MET A 646 57.58 -71.96 12.96
N VAL A 647 57.45 -70.67 13.27
CA VAL A 647 58.51 -69.67 13.06
C VAL A 647 59.19 -69.32 14.38
N ASP A 648 60.35 -69.93 14.63
CA ASP A 648 61.16 -69.64 15.84
C ASP A 648 62.16 -68.48 15.62
N VAL A 649 62.45 -68.13 14.36
CA VAL A 649 63.48 -67.14 14.00
C VAL A 649 63.02 -66.32 12.80
N VAL A 650 62.99 -65.00 12.95
CA VAL A 650 62.71 -64.05 11.86
C VAL A 650 64.01 -63.36 11.44
N GLN A 651 64.48 -63.62 10.21
CA GLN A 651 65.71 -63.00 9.73
C GLN A 651 65.47 -61.54 9.34
N HIS A 652 66.39 -60.66 9.73
CA HIS A 652 66.31 -59.23 9.40
C HIS A 652 66.24 -58.99 7.89
N HIS A 653 67.07 -59.66 7.09
CA HIS A 653 67.09 -59.50 5.63
C HIS A 653 65.82 -60.03 4.95
N GLU A 654 65.18 -61.08 5.50
CA GLU A 654 63.93 -61.60 4.95
C GLU A 654 62.82 -60.57 5.08
N VAL A 655 62.72 -59.88 6.22
CA VAL A 655 61.71 -58.82 6.41
C VAL A 655 61.98 -57.61 5.53
N VAL A 656 63.25 -57.22 5.36
CA VAL A 656 63.65 -56.14 4.44
C VAL A 656 63.28 -56.48 3.00
N ASP A 657 63.64 -57.68 2.52
CA ASP A 657 63.46 -58.10 1.13
C ASP A 657 61.98 -58.41 0.79
N GLU A 658 61.23 -59.00 1.73
CA GLU A 658 59.85 -59.45 1.51
C GLU A 658 58.83 -58.31 1.66
N HIS A 659 59.03 -57.41 2.64
CA HIS A 659 58.08 -56.34 2.96
C HIS A 659 58.57 -54.95 2.58
N GLY A 660 59.80 -54.82 2.07
CA GLY A 660 60.34 -53.57 1.54
C GLY A 660 60.67 -52.51 2.59
N TYR A 661 60.81 -52.88 3.86
CA TYR A 661 61.21 -51.96 4.93
C TYR A 661 62.71 -51.67 4.92
N GLU A 662 63.10 -50.46 5.33
CA GLU A 662 64.52 -50.11 5.45
C GLU A 662 65.23 -50.88 6.58
N PRO A 663 66.52 -51.19 6.44
CA PRO A 663 67.27 -51.97 7.43
C PRO A 663 67.21 -51.44 8.86
N HIS A 664 67.24 -50.12 9.08
CA HIS A 664 67.17 -49.58 10.44
C HIS A 664 65.76 -49.68 11.04
N ILE A 665 64.70 -49.53 10.23
CA ILE A 665 63.30 -49.71 10.63
C ILE A 665 63.06 -51.13 11.14
N VAL A 666 63.50 -52.14 10.39
CA VAL A 666 63.36 -53.55 10.80
C VAL A 666 64.17 -53.83 12.07
N ARG A 667 65.36 -53.23 12.20
CA ARG A 667 66.19 -53.40 13.41
C ARG A 667 65.52 -52.80 14.63
N GLU A 668 64.98 -51.59 14.52
CA GLU A 668 64.28 -50.91 15.61
C GLU A 668 62.96 -51.62 15.97
N ALA A 669 62.23 -52.12 14.97
CA ALA A 669 61.04 -52.95 15.17
C ALA A 669 61.37 -54.24 15.96
N PHE A 670 62.49 -54.90 15.64
CA PHE A 670 62.97 -56.06 16.39
C PHE A 670 63.35 -55.72 17.83
N GLU A 671 64.05 -54.59 18.04
CA GLU A 671 64.41 -54.12 19.38
C GLU A 671 63.16 -53.76 20.21
N ARG A 672 62.16 -53.15 19.59
CA ARG A 672 60.87 -52.83 20.22
C ARG A 672 60.08 -54.08 20.59
N LEU A 673 59.99 -55.06 19.69
CA LEU A 673 59.37 -56.36 19.97
C LEU A 673 60.08 -57.12 21.09
N ALA A 674 61.42 -57.06 21.15
CA ALA A 674 62.18 -57.66 22.24
C ALA A 674 61.98 -56.93 23.57
N ALA A 675 61.90 -55.59 23.56
CA ALA A 675 61.60 -54.79 24.75
C ALA A 675 60.18 -55.04 25.27
N ASP A 676 59.22 -55.27 24.37
CA ASP A 676 57.82 -55.63 24.67
C ASP A 676 57.65 -57.10 25.11
N GLY A 677 58.73 -57.90 25.10
CA GLY A 677 58.75 -59.27 25.61
C GLY A 677 58.32 -60.35 24.61
N HIS A 678 58.29 -60.05 23.31
CA HIS A 678 57.91 -60.98 22.24
C HIS A 678 59.10 -61.75 21.64
N GLY A 679 60.28 -61.66 22.25
CA GLY A 679 61.48 -62.35 21.76
C GLY A 679 62.79 -61.71 22.20
N ARG A 680 63.89 -62.12 21.57
CA ARG A 680 65.23 -61.54 21.76
C ARG A 680 65.93 -61.30 20.45
N THR A 681 66.62 -60.17 20.32
CA THR A 681 67.47 -59.88 19.16
C THR A 681 68.86 -60.49 19.32
N GLY A 682 69.47 -60.95 18.23
CA GLY A 682 70.82 -61.53 18.28
C GLY A 682 71.38 -62.01 16.95
N TYR A 683 72.56 -62.63 17.01
CA TYR A 683 73.27 -63.25 15.88
C TYR A 683 73.52 -64.75 16.16
N PRO A 684 72.51 -65.63 15.99
CA PRO A 684 72.67 -67.06 16.22
C PRO A 684 73.54 -67.72 15.15
N ASN A 685 74.34 -68.73 15.52
CA ASN A 685 75.20 -69.48 14.60
C ASN A 685 74.46 -70.19 13.43
N ALA A 686 73.14 -70.37 13.54
CA ALA A 686 72.30 -71.01 12.52
C ALA A 686 71.61 -70.00 11.58
N ALA A 687 71.68 -68.70 11.87
CA ALA A 687 71.04 -67.62 11.12
C ALA A 687 72.06 -66.88 10.24
N ARG A 688 71.59 -66.28 9.15
CA ARG A 688 72.41 -65.40 8.30
C ARG A 688 72.15 -63.95 8.70
N GLY A 689 72.89 -63.47 9.71
CA GLY A 689 72.88 -62.07 10.13
C GLY A 689 72.06 -61.82 11.39
N PHE A 690 71.62 -60.57 11.57
CA PHE A 690 70.80 -60.13 12.69
C PHE A 690 69.40 -60.75 12.58
N CYS A 691 68.81 -61.21 13.67
CA CYS A 691 67.47 -61.79 13.67
C CYS A 691 66.73 -61.53 14.99
N LEU A 692 65.40 -61.66 14.94
CA LEU A 692 64.54 -61.74 16.11
C LEU A 692 64.24 -63.22 16.39
N LEU A 693 64.58 -63.69 17.60
CA LEU A 693 64.21 -65.00 18.11
C LEU A 693 62.90 -64.84 18.86
N LEU A 694 61.83 -65.45 18.37
CA LEU A 694 60.51 -65.40 19.00
C LEU A 694 60.49 -66.38 20.19
N GLU A 695 59.87 -65.99 21.31
CA GLU A 695 59.75 -66.82 22.54
C GLU A 695 58.37 -67.42 22.75
#